data_AF-A0A2I1ESX3-F1
#
_entry.id   AF-A0A2I1ESX3-F1
#
_cell.length_a   1.000
_cell.length_b   1.000
_cell.length_c   1.000
_cell.angle_alpha   90.00
_cell.angle_beta   90.00
_cell.angle_gamma   90.00
#
_symmetry.space_group_name_H-M   'P 1'
#
loop_
_entity.id
_entity.type
_entity.pdbx_description
1 polymer ?
#
loop_
_entity_poly.entity_id
_entity_poly.type
_entity_poly.pdbx_seq_one_letter_code
_entity_poly.pdbx_strand_id
1 'polypeptide(L)'
;MELTVTKILNYDSYNPTPKLKSSPIPISFVSFNANDCNCIHCGDEYTMSPFSQYYCEKCLLCYLDNTTYKNLYVDAYILAENLIFPSNFCGILENYLAYVFQVHYIFCFKQIPSNYIFFNINNPHYNLFKDVIESEKYCKQCGKSLYQETNNYDYYEVKMCSDCYLISSECIESTLTKKPTTILYLPWWLNINRCNSCNMPLKFTSDRQKYCENCFTFYIGCRYCLTTNIVFGITSQSQCKKCKRVSSIIFDITKISSGNSDLDDFLDNSRLEIYNQLKLTDKVGISMEWISYSQFINVKEIARGGFGIIYLATWLDGSIEDNYYNVRHGCETVILKKFKNSQDISKYFLNELKSNQFCYKFEQHIIRTYGFTKDPKFDDYILVMQYASGGDLHNWIQENFLRITWSKQKLVILWEISEGLETIHKADYVHRDFHSGNILFNLSNKVGHQWQIGDLGLSQPANSTSNNEIYGVIPYIAPEIFKGSPFSKKSDVYCMGMIMWKLTAGCKPFANVEHDFILIFKILDGERPEITLDTPECFANLMKSCWDPDPEKRPSMKEVRNTLVSWSLRNINIEQFIQAEIKRKELIKSKKLPKFINPHSKAIYTSRLLSFFISKCSSIYSSKDYISNELDFDIDISSRTNALGIKRKIEDINIDFHENSGKSIKISSSYSRTSLTDRK
;
A
#
# COMPACT_ATOMS: atom_id res chain seq x y z
N MET A 1 -32.20 -49.16 -25.73
CA MET A 1 -30.76 -49.15 -25.42
C MET A 1 -30.59 -48.46 -24.08
N GLU A 2 -30.02 -49.16 -23.10
CA GLU A 2 -29.82 -48.64 -21.75
C GLU A 2 -28.41 -48.04 -21.68
N LEU A 3 -28.32 -46.73 -21.47
CA LEU A 3 -27.04 -46.04 -21.28
C LEU A 3 -26.54 -46.33 -19.86
N THR A 4 -25.28 -46.74 -19.71
CA THR A 4 -24.67 -46.93 -18.39
C THR A 4 -23.43 -46.08 -18.23
N VAL A 5 -23.31 -45.38 -17.09
CA VAL A 5 -22.07 -44.69 -16.73
C VAL A 5 -21.12 -45.72 -16.16
N THR A 6 -20.02 -45.97 -16.86
CA THR A 6 -18.98 -46.88 -16.39
C THR A 6 -17.77 -46.06 -15.95
N LYS A 7 -17.32 -46.33 -14.72
CA LYS A 7 -16.05 -45.78 -14.23
C LYS A 7 -14.91 -46.58 -14.84
N ILE A 8 -13.98 -45.91 -15.51
CA ILE A 8 -12.72 -46.56 -15.89
C ILE A 8 -11.88 -46.69 -14.61
N LEU A 9 -11.85 -47.87 -14.00
CA LEU A 9 -10.84 -48.19 -12.99
C LEU A 9 -9.98 -49.36 -13.43
N ASN A 10 -8.69 -49.06 -13.53
CA ASN A 10 -7.60 -50.00 -13.52
C ASN A 10 -7.67 -50.76 -12.17
N TYR A 11 -8.02 -52.04 -12.20
CA TYR A 11 -7.88 -52.94 -11.04
C TYR A 11 -6.39 -53.11 -10.76
N ASP A 12 -5.88 -52.40 -9.75
CA ASP A 12 -5.13 -53.02 -8.65
C ASP A 12 -4.48 -51.98 -7.73
N SER A 13 -4.53 -52.29 -6.43
CA SER A 13 -3.73 -51.81 -5.29
C SER A 13 -4.17 -50.52 -4.56
N TYR A 14 -4.01 -50.56 -3.23
CA TYR A 14 -4.31 -49.54 -2.23
C TYR A 14 -3.20 -48.46 -2.15
N ASN A 15 -3.49 -47.20 -2.49
CA ASN A 15 -2.71 -46.01 -2.04
C ASN A 15 -3.51 -44.72 -2.31
N PRO A 16 -3.58 -43.73 -1.39
CA PRO A 16 -4.68 -42.75 -1.38
C PRO A 16 -4.54 -41.49 -2.27
N THR A 17 -3.53 -41.36 -3.14
CA THR A 17 -3.42 -40.16 -4.00
C THR A 17 -3.06 -40.60 -5.43
N PRO A 18 -4.00 -40.55 -6.39
CA PRO A 18 -4.41 -41.72 -7.17
C PRO A 18 -3.36 -42.24 -8.15
N LYS A 19 -3.38 -43.58 -8.26
CA LYS A 19 -2.61 -44.54 -9.07
C LYS A 19 -2.67 -44.38 -10.59
N LEU A 20 -2.69 -43.16 -11.07
CA LEU A 20 -2.34 -42.86 -12.45
C LEU A 20 -0.84 -42.60 -12.48
N LYS A 21 -0.07 -43.49 -13.12
CA LYS A 21 1.30 -43.16 -13.53
C LYS A 21 1.26 -41.83 -14.29
N SER A 22 2.33 -41.04 -14.24
CA SER A 22 2.38 -39.87 -15.12
C SER A 22 2.23 -40.35 -16.55
N SER A 23 1.38 -39.68 -17.33
CA SER A 23 1.23 -40.05 -18.74
C SER A 23 2.61 -40.02 -19.43
N PRO A 24 2.89 -40.95 -20.34
CA PRO A 24 4.11 -40.90 -21.16
C PRO A 24 4.08 -39.72 -22.14
N ILE A 25 2.90 -39.24 -22.52
CA ILE A 25 2.70 -38.12 -23.45
C ILE A 25 1.90 -36.98 -22.79
N PRO A 26 2.03 -35.72 -23.25
CA PRO A 26 1.26 -34.60 -22.70
C PRO A 26 -0.26 -34.76 -22.93
N ILE A 27 -1.06 -34.40 -21.92
CA ILE A 27 -2.52 -34.33 -22.01
C ILE A 27 -2.91 -32.94 -22.54
N SER A 28 -3.25 -32.89 -23.82
CA SER A 28 -3.54 -31.66 -24.58
C SER A 28 -5.03 -31.37 -24.75
N PHE A 29 -5.91 -32.33 -24.49
CA PHE A 29 -7.35 -32.19 -24.77
C PHE A 29 -8.12 -31.35 -23.74
N VAL A 30 -7.49 -30.69 -22.77
CA VAL A 30 -8.15 -29.81 -21.79
C VAL A 30 -7.44 -28.46 -21.71
N SER A 31 -8.17 -27.36 -21.57
CA SER A 31 -7.53 -26.04 -21.42
C SER A 31 -7.10 -25.75 -19.98
N PHE A 32 -6.06 -24.93 -19.82
CA PHE A 32 -5.70 -24.29 -18.54
C PHE A 32 -6.48 -23.00 -18.28
N ASN A 33 -7.25 -22.53 -19.26
CA ASN A 33 -8.12 -21.37 -19.19
C ASN A 33 -9.57 -21.79 -19.44
N ALA A 34 -10.45 -21.62 -18.45
CA ALA A 34 -11.87 -21.94 -18.59
C ALA A 34 -12.60 -21.08 -19.63
N ASN A 35 -12.01 -19.97 -20.10
CA ASN A 35 -12.60 -19.10 -21.13
C ASN A 35 -12.24 -19.50 -22.56
N ASP A 36 -11.36 -20.49 -22.78
CA ASP A 36 -11.03 -20.89 -24.15
C ASP A 36 -12.22 -21.64 -24.76
N CYS A 37 -12.77 -21.11 -25.85
CA CYS A 37 -13.84 -21.78 -26.61
C CYS A 37 -13.28 -22.81 -27.60
N ASN A 38 -12.06 -22.61 -28.09
CA ASN A 38 -11.43 -23.46 -29.09
C ASN A 38 -10.17 -24.13 -28.54
N CYS A 39 -9.92 -25.35 -28.98
CA CYS A 39 -8.74 -26.12 -28.63
C CYS A 39 -7.47 -25.43 -29.14
N ILE A 40 -6.59 -25.08 -28.20
CA ILE A 40 -5.30 -24.45 -28.47
C ILE A 40 -4.33 -25.33 -29.29
N HIS A 41 -4.66 -26.61 -29.51
CA HIS A 41 -3.81 -27.56 -30.23
C HIS A 41 -4.32 -27.89 -31.63
N CYS A 42 -5.62 -28.11 -31.82
CA CYS A 42 -6.18 -28.45 -33.13
C CYS A 42 -7.11 -27.38 -33.73
N GLY A 43 -7.49 -26.35 -32.97
CA GLY A 43 -8.37 -25.26 -33.39
C GLY A 43 -9.88 -25.56 -33.31
N ASP A 44 -10.25 -26.83 -33.13
CA ASP A 44 -11.67 -27.25 -33.03
C ASP A 44 -12.31 -26.75 -31.73
N GLU A 45 -13.62 -26.56 -31.74
CA GLU A 45 -14.37 -26.13 -30.56
C GLU A 45 -14.24 -27.16 -29.41
N TYR A 46 -14.15 -26.66 -28.17
CA TYR A 46 -14.18 -27.52 -27.00
C TYR A 46 -15.59 -28.05 -26.75
N THR A 47 -15.67 -29.35 -26.50
CA THR A 47 -16.88 -30.06 -26.11
C THR A 47 -17.12 -29.90 -24.61
N MET A 48 -18.33 -29.49 -24.20
CA MET A 48 -18.70 -29.36 -22.79
C MET A 48 -19.24 -30.69 -22.24
N SER A 49 -18.63 -31.20 -21.17
CA SER A 49 -19.14 -32.37 -20.48
C SER A 49 -20.42 -32.06 -19.69
N PRO A 50 -21.22 -33.08 -19.34
CA PRO A 50 -22.37 -32.93 -18.44
C PRO A 50 -22.05 -32.26 -17.09
N PHE A 51 -20.79 -32.29 -16.63
CA PHE A 51 -20.30 -31.59 -15.43
C PHE A 51 -19.72 -30.19 -15.71
N SER A 52 -20.04 -29.58 -16.85
CA SER A 52 -19.53 -28.27 -17.27
C SER A 52 -18.01 -28.19 -17.40
N GLN A 53 -17.36 -29.30 -17.76
CA GLN A 53 -15.92 -29.35 -18.02
C GLN A 53 -15.66 -29.40 -19.52
N TYR A 54 -14.81 -28.51 -20.01
CA TYR A 54 -14.50 -28.40 -21.43
C TYR A 54 -13.32 -29.29 -21.82
N TYR A 55 -13.47 -30.07 -22.89
CA TYR A 55 -12.42 -30.92 -23.44
C TYR A 55 -12.53 -31.06 -24.97
N CYS A 56 -11.42 -31.30 -25.65
CA CYS A 56 -11.37 -31.42 -27.10
C CYS A 56 -11.47 -32.89 -27.48
N GLU A 57 -12.57 -33.26 -28.13
CA GLU A 57 -12.86 -34.63 -28.52
C GLU A 57 -11.79 -35.20 -29.47
N LYS A 58 -11.40 -34.44 -30.50
CA LYS A 58 -10.36 -34.86 -31.46
C LYS A 58 -9.01 -35.09 -30.79
N CYS A 59 -8.56 -34.17 -29.93
CA CYS A 59 -7.31 -34.35 -29.20
C CYS A 59 -7.38 -35.49 -28.18
N LEU A 60 -8.56 -35.76 -27.61
CA LEU A 60 -8.77 -36.91 -26.74
C LEU A 60 -8.63 -38.22 -27.53
N LEU A 61 -9.27 -38.33 -28.70
CA LEU A 61 -9.13 -39.50 -29.58
C LEU A 61 -7.67 -39.72 -29.99
N CYS A 62 -6.98 -38.67 -30.44
CA CYS A 62 -5.56 -38.75 -30.76
C CYS A 62 -4.71 -39.17 -29.54
N TYR A 63 -5.06 -38.74 -28.32
CA TYR A 63 -4.36 -39.15 -27.11
C TYR A 63 -4.60 -40.65 -26.80
N LEU A 64 -5.82 -41.15 -27.01
CA LEU A 64 -6.16 -42.56 -26.83
C LEU A 64 -5.42 -43.44 -27.85
N ASP A 65 -5.34 -43.03 -29.12
CA ASP A 65 -4.61 -43.79 -30.14
C ASP A 65 -3.10 -43.90 -29.85
N ASN A 66 -2.53 -42.86 -29.23
CA ASN A 66 -1.11 -42.79 -28.90
C ASN A 66 -0.77 -43.42 -27.53
N THR A 67 -1.76 -43.94 -26.80
CA THR A 67 -1.57 -44.65 -25.54
C THR A 67 -2.10 -46.07 -25.66
N THR A 68 -1.47 -47.06 -25.02
CA THR A 68 -2.05 -48.41 -25.01
C THR A 68 -3.42 -48.33 -24.33
N TYR A 69 -4.51 -48.64 -25.04
CA TYR A 69 -5.92 -48.55 -24.56
C TYR A 69 -6.18 -49.17 -23.17
N LYS A 70 -5.29 -50.05 -22.68
CA LYS A 70 -5.30 -50.61 -21.31
C LYS A 70 -4.95 -49.61 -20.19
N ASN A 71 -4.43 -48.42 -20.49
CA ASN A 71 -3.93 -47.47 -19.48
C ASN A 71 -4.40 -46.03 -19.74
N LEU A 72 -5.65 -45.71 -19.41
CA LEU A 72 -6.05 -44.30 -19.29
C LEU A 72 -5.26 -43.69 -18.12
N TYR A 73 -4.38 -42.72 -18.41
CA TYR A 73 -3.63 -41.98 -17.37
C TYR A 73 -4.43 -40.79 -16.78
N VAL A 74 -5.75 -40.83 -16.96
CA VAL A 74 -6.73 -39.81 -16.55
C VAL A 74 -7.85 -40.52 -15.79
N ASP A 75 -8.34 -39.93 -14.71
CA ASP A 75 -9.47 -40.45 -13.92
C ASP A 75 -10.74 -39.79 -14.45
N ALA A 76 -11.57 -40.55 -15.16
CA ALA A 76 -12.77 -40.05 -15.82
C ALA A 76 -13.93 -41.06 -15.75
N TYR A 77 -15.15 -40.53 -15.73
CA TYR A 77 -16.37 -41.27 -15.98
C TYR A 77 -16.71 -41.19 -17.47
N ILE A 78 -17.02 -42.33 -18.08
CA ILE A 78 -17.40 -42.41 -19.48
C ILE A 78 -18.83 -42.94 -19.60
N LEU A 79 -19.58 -42.38 -20.55
CA LEU A 79 -20.87 -42.90 -20.94
C LEU A 79 -20.68 -43.90 -22.08
N ALA A 80 -21.17 -45.12 -21.88
CA ALA A 80 -21.11 -46.19 -22.87
C ALA A 80 -22.50 -46.78 -23.12
N GLU A 81 -22.76 -47.13 -24.39
CA GLU A 81 -23.92 -47.94 -24.75
C GLU A 81 -23.60 -49.42 -24.56
N ASN A 82 -24.47 -50.14 -23.84
CA ASN A 82 -24.42 -51.59 -23.80
C ASN A 82 -24.89 -52.15 -25.16
N LEU A 83 -23.97 -52.62 -26.00
CA LEU A 83 -24.33 -53.48 -27.13
C LEU A 83 -24.71 -54.86 -26.58
N ILE A 84 -25.99 -55.23 -26.71
CA ILE A 84 -26.46 -56.59 -26.45
C ILE A 84 -25.96 -57.47 -27.60
N PHE A 85 -25.05 -58.40 -27.31
CA PHE A 85 -24.58 -59.37 -28.32
C PHE A 85 -25.52 -60.59 -28.42
N PRO A 86 -25.76 -61.14 -29.62
CA PRO A 86 -26.40 -62.44 -29.79
C PRO A 86 -25.52 -63.55 -29.20
N SER A 87 -26.16 -64.56 -28.61
CA SER A 87 -25.59 -65.62 -27.76
C SER A 87 -24.55 -66.58 -28.38
N ASN A 88 -24.01 -66.31 -29.57
CA ASN A 88 -23.07 -67.22 -30.25
C ASN A 88 -21.84 -66.47 -30.81
N PHE A 89 -20.91 -66.08 -29.95
CA PHE A 89 -19.57 -65.64 -30.37
C PHE A 89 -18.51 -66.34 -29.50
N CYS A 90 -17.74 -67.25 -30.11
CA CYS A 90 -16.61 -67.94 -29.48
C CYS A 90 -15.35 -67.55 -30.28
N GLY A 91 -14.60 -66.57 -29.77
CA GLY A 91 -13.41 -66.03 -30.41
C GLY A 91 -12.55 -65.22 -29.44
N ILE A 92 -11.24 -65.37 -29.58
CA ILE A 92 -10.13 -64.96 -28.70
C ILE A 92 -10.33 -63.59 -27.99
N LEU A 93 -10.14 -63.61 -26.66
CA LEU A 93 -10.38 -62.53 -25.68
C LEU A 93 -9.52 -61.26 -25.86
N GLU A 94 -8.57 -61.21 -26.78
CA GLU A 94 -7.58 -60.13 -26.87
C GLU A 94 -8.00 -58.91 -27.71
N ASN A 95 -9.08 -59.01 -28.50
CA ASN A 95 -9.62 -57.89 -29.29
C ASN A 95 -11.01 -57.41 -28.84
N TYR A 96 -11.56 -57.96 -27.75
CA TYR A 96 -12.95 -57.70 -27.33
C TYR A 96 -13.17 -56.24 -26.87
N LEU A 97 -12.18 -55.60 -26.24
CA LEU A 97 -12.28 -54.20 -25.81
C LEU A 97 -12.16 -53.19 -26.96
N ALA A 98 -11.64 -53.61 -28.12
CA ALA A 98 -11.49 -52.73 -29.29
C ALA A 98 -12.81 -52.49 -30.05
N TYR A 99 -13.87 -53.27 -29.75
CA TYR A 99 -15.18 -53.16 -30.42
C TYR A 99 -16.33 -52.79 -29.46
N VAL A 100 -16.16 -52.96 -28.15
CA VAL A 100 -17.24 -52.87 -27.15
C VAL A 100 -17.47 -51.46 -26.58
N PHE A 101 -16.52 -50.53 -26.75
CA PHE A 101 -16.70 -49.15 -26.32
C PHE A 101 -16.41 -48.19 -27.47
N GLN A 102 -17.42 -47.92 -28.32
CA GLN A 102 -17.50 -46.57 -28.88
C GLN A 102 -17.69 -45.65 -27.67
N VAL A 103 -16.62 -44.98 -27.23
CA VAL A 103 -16.70 -43.91 -26.24
C VAL A 103 -17.62 -42.86 -26.84
N HIS A 104 -18.88 -42.82 -26.40
CA HIS A 104 -19.85 -41.88 -26.96
C HIS A 104 -19.60 -40.48 -26.38
N TYR A 105 -19.22 -40.36 -25.10
CA TYR A 105 -18.93 -39.07 -24.46
C TYR A 105 -18.18 -39.21 -23.12
N ILE A 106 -17.30 -38.26 -22.79
CA ILE A 106 -16.77 -38.13 -21.42
C ILE A 106 -17.82 -37.46 -20.53
N PHE A 107 -18.17 -38.13 -19.43
CA PHE A 107 -19.13 -37.61 -18.46
C PHE A 107 -18.50 -36.59 -17.51
N CYS A 108 -17.36 -36.94 -16.90
CA CYS A 108 -16.52 -35.97 -16.17
C CYS A 108 -15.10 -36.49 -15.94
N PHE A 109 -14.16 -35.55 -15.78
CA PHE A 109 -12.80 -35.76 -15.33
C PHE A 109 -12.69 -35.43 -13.84
N LYS A 110 -12.14 -36.34 -13.03
CA LYS A 110 -11.93 -36.05 -11.62
C LYS A 110 -10.80 -35.06 -11.39
N GLN A 111 -9.75 -35.11 -12.21
CA GLN A 111 -8.59 -34.23 -12.08
C GLN A 111 -8.90 -32.76 -12.46
N ILE A 112 -10.16 -32.41 -12.76
CA ILE A 112 -10.59 -31.06 -13.12
C ILE A 112 -11.79 -30.70 -12.23
N PRO A 113 -11.63 -29.84 -11.22
CA PRO A 113 -12.77 -29.44 -10.38
C PRO A 113 -13.80 -28.65 -11.22
N SER A 114 -15.08 -28.84 -10.92
CA SER A 114 -16.19 -28.06 -11.47
C SER A 114 -16.85 -27.31 -10.31
N ASN A 115 -17.00 -25.98 -10.43
CA ASN A 115 -17.33 -25.14 -9.29
C ASN A 115 -18.83 -25.10 -8.96
N TYR A 116 -19.72 -25.36 -9.91
CA TYR A 116 -21.16 -25.32 -9.69
C TYR A 116 -21.85 -26.20 -10.74
N ILE A 117 -22.72 -27.12 -10.30
CA ILE A 117 -23.58 -27.88 -11.21
C ILE A 117 -25.03 -27.47 -10.93
N PHE A 118 -25.65 -26.83 -11.91
CA PHE A 118 -27.08 -26.55 -11.89
C PHE A 118 -27.81 -27.75 -12.48
N PHE A 119 -28.66 -28.42 -11.70
CA PHE A 119 -29.47 -29.53 -12.20
C PHE A 119 -30.82 -29.03 -12.68
N ASN A 120 -31.10 -29.21 -13.97
CA ASN A 120 -32.45 -29.18 -14.48
C ASN A 120 -33.03 -30.59 -14.36
N ILE A 121 -34.12 -30.76 -13.59
CA ILE A 121 -34.85 -32.05 -13.44
C ILE A 121 -35.27 -32.62 -14.81
N ASN A 122 -35.41 -31.76 -15.82
CA ASN A 122 -35.75 -32.16 -17.19
C ASN A 122 -34.55 -32.64 -18.03
N ASN A 123 -33.35 -32.77 -17.46
CA ASN A 123 -32.19 -33.30 -18.19
C ASN A 123 -32.36 -34.82 -18.41
N PRO A 124 -32.31 -35.33 -19.65
CA PRO A 124 -32.50 -36.75 -19.95
C PRO A 124 -31.47 -37.68 -19.28
N HIS A 125 -30.34 -37.14 -18.80
CA HIS A 125 -29.31 -37.87 -18.07
C HIS A 125 -29.39 -37.74 -16.55
N TYR A 126 -30.45 -37.11 -15.99
CA TYR A 126 -30.60 -36.85 -14.55
C TYR A 126 -30.34 -38.06 -13.65
N ASN A 127 -30.87 -39.24 -14.02
CA ASN A 127 -30.64 -40.48 -13.26
C ASN A 127 -29.16 -40.93 -13.27
N LEU A 128 -28.48 -40.80 -14.41
CA LEU A 128 -27.04 -41.12 -14.53
C LEU A 128 -26.17 -40.18 -13.70
N PHE A 129 -26.56 -38.91 -13.56
CA PHE A 129 -25.89 -37.97 -12.65
C PHE A 129 -26.04 -38.39 -11.20
N LYS A 130 -27.25 -38.79 -10.79
CA LYS A 130 -27.53 -39.25 -9.43
C LYS A 130 -26.67 -40.47 -9.09
N ASP A 131 -26.53 -41.41 -10.02
CA ASP A 131 -25.68 -42.60 -9.84
C ASP A 131 -24.20 -42.24 -9.63
N VAL A 132 -23.67 -41.26 -10.39
CA VAL A 132 -22.28 -40.79 -10.20
C VAL A 132 -22.11 -40.10 -8.85
N ILE A 133 -23.03 -39.20 -8.50
CA ILE A 133 -23.02 -38.49 -7.21
C ILE A 133 -23.11 -39.48 -6.04
N GLU A 134 -24.00 -40.46 -6.12
CA GLU A 134 -24.18 -41.49 -5.11
C GLU A 134 -22.93 -42.40 -5.01
N SER A 135 -22.33 -42.76 -6.15
CA SER A 135 -21.10 -43.57 -6.20
C SER A 135 -19.85 -42.89 -5.62
N GLU A 136 -19.90 -41.56 -5.45
CA GLU A 136 -18.82 -40.72 -4.93
C GLU A 136 -19.23 -39.93 -3.68
N LYS A 137 -20.42 -40.21 -3.13
CA LYS A 137 -20.94 -39.61 -1.87
C LYS A 137 -19.97 -39.80 -0.71
N TYR A 138 -19.26 -40.93 -0.72
CA TYR A 138 -18.26 -41.28 0.28
C TYR A 138 -16.88 -41.37 -0.36
N CYS A 139 -15.88 -40.85 0.32
CA CYS A 139 -14.50 -41.07 -0.07
C CYS A 139 -14.17 -42.55 -0.02
N LYS A 140 -13.76 -43.14 -1.15
CA LYS A 140 -13.44 -44.58 -1.24
C LYS A 140 -12.22 -45.01 -0.41
N GLN A 141 -11.49 -44.06 0.16
CA GLN A 141 -10.26 -44.32 0.90
C GLN A 141 -10.43 -44.17 2.41
N CYS A 142 -11.10 -43.11 2.86
CA CYS A 142 -11.34 -42.87 4.30
C CYS A 142 -12.81 -43.07 4.72
N GLY A 143 -13.72 -43.37 3.79
CA GLY A 143 -15.14 -43.59 4.05
C GLY A 143 -15.93 -42.33 4.42
N LYS A 144 -15.28 -41.16 4.56
CA LYS A 144 -15.96 -39.93 4.96
C LYS A 144 -16.94 -39.45 3.88
N SER A 145 -18.11 -38.96 4.31
CA SER A 145 -19.04 -38.26 3.43
C SER A 145 -18.36 -37.01 2.85
N LEU A 146 -18.42 -36.87 1.54
CA LEU A 146 -17.96 -35.68 0.81
C LEU A 146 -19.08 -34.66 0.61
N TYR A 147 -20.27 -34.98 1.12
CA TYR A 147 -21.50 -34.24 0.97
C TYR A 147 -21.87 -33.46 2.24
N GLN A 148 -22.25 -32.20 2.08
CA GLN A 148 -22.93 -31.38 3.09
C GLN A 148 -24.28 -30.95 2.50
N GLU A 149 -25.40 -31.32 3.13
CA GLU A 149 -26.72 -30.88 2.70
C GLU A 149 -26.85 -29.36 2.94
N THR A 150 -26.84 -28.57 1.87
CA THR A 150 -27.25 -27.17 1.93
C THR A 150 -28.76 -27.08 1.72
N ASN A 151 -29.48 -26.60 2.73
CA ASN A 151 -30.91 -26.34 2.63
C ASN A 151 -31.18 -25.26 1.57
N ASN A 152 -32.04 -25.61 0.62
CA ASN A 152 -32.61 -24.83 -0.50
C ASN A 152 -31.84 -24.88 -1.84
N TYR A 153 -32.51 -25.55 -2.81
CA TYR A 153 -32.19 -25.77 -4.22
C TYR A 153 -31.10 -26.82 -4.50
N ASP A 154 -31.31 -27.63 -5.56
CA ASP A 154 -30.50 -28.75 -6.07
C ASP A 154 -29.08 -28.33 -6.52
N TYR A 155 -28.28 -27.80 -5.60
CA TYR A 155 -26.87 -27.50 -5.81
C TYR A 155 -26.03 -28.67 -5.30
N TYR A 156 -25.33 -29.37 -6.20
CA TYR A 156 -24.40 -30.43 -5.82
C TYR A 156 -22.98 -30.00 -6.19
N GLU A 157 -22.09 -29.97 -5.20
CA GLU A 157 -20.65 -29.73 -5.38
C GLU A 157 -19.91 -31.07 -5.26
N VAL A 158 -19.23 -31.51 -6.32
CA VAL A 158 -18.36 -32.70 -6.24
C VAL A 158 -17.05 -32.29 -5.56
N LYS A 159 -17.00 -32.45 -4.24
CA LYS A 159 -15.80 -32.15 -3.45
C LYS A 159 -14.81 -33.31 -3.50
N MET A 160 -13.53 -33.00 -3.70
CA MET A 160 -12.47 -33.96 -3.42
C MET A 160 -12.33 -34.16 -1.91
N CYS A 161 -12.08 -35.39 -1.48
CA CYS A 161 -11.82 -35.69 -0.08
C CYS A 161 -10.57 -34.97 0.43
N SER A 162 -10.76 -34.02 1.34
CA SER A 162 -9.67 -33.21 1.93
C SER A 162 -8.62 -34.04 2.65
N ASP A 163 -9.00 -35.17 3.26
CA ASP A 163 -8.07 -36.06 3.98
C ASP A 163 -7.24 -36.97 3.06
N CYS A 164 -7.67 -37.13 1.81
CA CYS A 164 -7.15 -38.13 0.88
C CYS A 164 -6.46 -37.49 -0.33
N TYR A 165 -7.01 -36.38 -0.81
CA TYR A 165 -6.40 -35.50 -1.80
C TYR A 165 -5.68 -34.35 -1.09
N LEU A 166 -4.66 -34.72 -0.33
CA LEU A 166 -3.90 -33.80 0.50
C LEU A 166 -3.26 -32.71 -0.36
N ILE A 167 -3.74 -31.47 -0.20
CA ILE A 167 -2.96 -30.29 -0.57
C ILE A 167 -1.73 -30.33 0.32
N SER A 168 -0.55 -30.28 -0.30
CA SER A 168 0.70 -30.16 0.44
C SER A 168 1.35 -28.84 0.14
N SER A 169 2.18 -28.38 1.07
CA SER A 169 2.91 -27.13 0.94
C SER A 169 4.36 -27.32 1.31
N GLU A 170 5.25 -26.57 0.67
CA GLU A 170 6.68 -26.52 0.97
C GLU A 170 7.13 -25.05 0.87
N CYS A 171 8.28 -24.74 1.46
CA CYS A 171 8.95 -23.46 1.25
C CYS A 171 10.05 -23.63 0.21
N ILE A 172 10.08 -22.76 -0.79
CA ILE A 172 11.12 -22.69 -1.80
C ILE A 172 11.80 -21.32 -1.73
N GLU A 173 13.01 -21.20 -2.25
CA GLU A 173 13.72 -19.92 -2.26
C GLU A 173 13.18 -18.99 -3.36
N SER A 174 12.86 -17.75 -3.00
CA SER A 174 12.49 -16.70 -3.95
C SER A 174 13.69 -16.35 -4.83
N THR A 175 13.47 -16.31 -6.15
CA THR A 175 14.51 -15.87 -7.09
C THR A 175 14.80 -14.37 -6.95
N LEU A 176 13.82 -13.59 -6.50
CA LEU A 176 13.94 -12.14 -6.33
C LEU A 176 14.67 -11.77 -5.04
N THR A 177 14.23 -12.33 -3.91
CA THR A 177 14.63 -11.86 -2.58
C THR A 177 15.54 -12.82 -1.82
N LYS A 178 15.77 -14.03 -2.35
CA LYS A 178 16.52 -15.10 -1.66
C LYS A 178 15.90 -15.55 -0.34
N LYS A 179 14.67 -15.15 -0.05
CA LYS A 179 13.91 -15.56 1.13
C LYS A 179 12.95 -16.72 0.82
N PRO A 180 12.54 -17.50 1.83
CA PRO A 180 11.54 -18.54 1.66
C PRO A 180 10.19 -17.99 1.19
N THR A 181 9.62 -18.58 0.13
CA THR A 181 8.25 -18.37 -0.36
C THR A 181 7.50 -19.70 -0.39
N THR A 182 6.18 -19.66 -0.21
CA THR A 182 5.33 -20.85 -0.13
C THR A 182 4.95 -21.34 -1.52
N ILE A 183 5.08 -22.63 -1.75
CA ILE A 183 4.47 -23.35 -2.87
C ILE A 183 3.39 -24.29 -2.36
N LEU A 184 2.21 -24.26 -2.99
CA LEU A 184 1.12 -25.22 -2.78
C LEU A 184 1.05 -26.19 -3.95
N TYR A 185 0.90 -27.48 -3.64
CA TYR A 185 0.76 -28.53 -4.63
C TYR A 185 -0.68 -29.03 -4.64
N LEU A 186 -1.40 -28.74 -5.72
CA LEU A 186 -2.75 -29.21 -5.95
C LEU A 186 -2.73 -30.51 -6.76
N PRO A 187 -3.44 -31.57 -6.31
CA PRO A 187 -3.51 -32.82 -7.04
C PRO A 187 -4.44 -32.79 -8.28
N TRP A 188 -4.94 -31.61 -8.67
CA TRP A 188 -5.83 -31.40 -9.81
C TRP A 188 -5.39 -30.21 -10.69
N TRP A 189 -5.97 -30.15 -11.88
CA TRP A 189 -5.75 -29.14 -12.91
C TRP A 189 -6.68 -27.94 -12.67
N LEU A 190 -6.11 -26.82 -12.24
CA LEU A 190 -6.86 -25.63 -11.85
C LEU A 190 -7.00 -24.69 -13.05
N ASN A 191 -8.11 -24.78 -13.78
CA ASN A 191 -8.36 -24.06 -15.03
C ASN A 191 -9.01 -22.66 -14.85
N ILE A 192 -8.87 -22.02 -13.69
CA ILE A 192 -9.45 -20.69 -13.42
C ILE A 192 -8.88 -19.58 -14.33
N ASN A 193 -9.68 -18.56 -14.61
CA ASN A 193 -9.30 -17.38 -15.40
C ASN A 193 -9.02 -16.13 -14.52
N ARG A 194 -9.35 -16.20 -13.22
CA ARG A 194 -9.21 -15.11 -12.25
C ARG A 194 -8.45 -15.58 -11.03
N CYS A 195 -7.71 -14.67 -10.39
CA CYS A 195 -6.93 -14.96 -9.19
C CYS A 195 -7.85 -15.17 -7.99
N ASN A 196 -7.71 -16.29 -7.29
CA ASN A 196 -8.49 -16.57 -6.08
C ASN A 196 -8.25 -15.54 -4.94
N SER A 197 -7.13 -14.81 -4.97
CA SER A 197 -6.75 -13.88 -3.91
C SER A 197 -7.30 -12.47 -4.10
N CYS A 198 -7.26 -11.93 -5.32
CA CYS A 198 -7.71 -10.56 -5.60
C CYS A 198 -8.83 -10.48 -6.66
N ASN A 199 -9.29 -11.61 -7.19
CA ASN A 199 -10.29 -11.72 -8.25
C ASN A 199 -9.87 -11.12 -9.61
N MET A 200 -8.60 -10.73 -9.79
CA MET A 200 -8.11 -10.15 -11.03
C MET A 200 -7.97 -11.18 -12.14
N PRO A 201 -8.20 -10.81 -13.42
CA PRO A 201 -7.88 -11.66 -14.56
C PRO A 201 -6.42 -12.13 -14.52
N LEU A 202 -6.20 -13.42 -14.77
CA LEU A 202 -4.87 -14.02 -14.82
C LEU A 202 -4.25 -13.80 -16.20
N LYS A 203 -2.95 -13.46 -16.22
CA LYS A 203 -2.16 -13.40 -17.47
C LYS A 203 -1.58 -14.77 -17.78
N PHE A 204 -1.84 -15.27 -18.98
CA PHE A 204 -1.35 -16.55 -19.46
C PHE A 204 -0.03 -16.35 -20.21
N THR A 205 1.00 -17.09 -19.84
CA THR A 205 2.31 -17.08 -20.54
C THR A 205 2.51 -18.32 -21.41
N SER A 206 1.74 -19.38 -21.12
CA SER A 206 1.65 -20.58 -21.95
C SER A 206 0.36 -21.33 -21.61
N ASP A 207 0.12 -22.43 -22.32
CA ASP A 207 -0.97 -23.38 -22.08
C ASP A 207 -0.92 -24.08 -20.72
N ARG A 208 0.12 -23.84 -19.91
CA ARG A 208 0.36 -24.48 -18.61
C ARG A 208 0.88 -23.50 -17.57
N GLN A 209 0.94 -22.21 -17.87
CA GLN A 209 1.41 -21.18 -16.95
C GLN A 209 0.54 -19.94 -17.05
N LYS A 210 0.10 -19.47 -15.89
CA LYS A 210 -0.59 -18.20 -15.72
C LYS A 210 -0.23 -17.58 -14.40
N TYR A 211 -0.39 -16.28 -14.25
CA TYR A 211 -0.06 -15.58 -13.02
C TYR A 211 -0.94 -14.36 -12.80
N CYS A 212 -0.99 -13.93 -11.54
CA CYS A 212 -1.61 -12.68 -11.15
C CYS A 212 -0.55 -11.60 -11.03
N GLU A 213 -0.67 -10.52 -11.80
CA GLU A 213 0.24 -9.36 -11.72
C GLU A 213 0.14 -8.62 -10.39
N ASN A 214 -1.04 -8.59 -9.77
CA ASN A 214 -1.24 -7.88 -8.51
C ASN A 214 -0.70 -8.67 -7.31
N CYS A 215 -0.91 -9.99 -7.29
CA CYS A 215 -0.56 -10.85 -6.16
C CYS A 215 0.77 -11.59 -6.31
N PHE A 216 1.48 -11.46 -7.45
CA PHE A 216 2.65 -12.27 -7.79
C PHE A 216 2.47 -13.77 -7.53
N THR A 217 1.26 -14.23 -7.82
CA THR A 217 0.87 -15.63 -7.61
C THR A 217 0.93 -16.35 -8.95
N PHE A 218 1.79 -17.35 -9.04
CA PHE A 218 2.01 -18.13 -10.27
C PHE A 218 1.32 -19.49 -10.18
N TYR A 219 0.63 -19.88 -11.25
CA TYR A 219 -0.06 -21.16 -11.36
C TYR A 219 0.60 -21.97 -12.48
N ILE A 220 1.23 -23.09 -12.11
CA ILE A 220 2.04 -23.91 -13.01
C ILE A 220 1.42 -25.30 -13.13
N GLY A 221 0.84 -25.58 -14.29
CA GLY A 221 0.22 -26.86 -14.62
C GLY A 221 1.24 -27.90 -15.10
N CYS A 222 1.03 -29.17 -14.73
CA CYS A 222 1.73 -30.31 -15.29
C CYS A 222 0.82 -31.11 -16.24
N ARG A 223 1.09 -31.01 -17.55
CA ARG A 223 0.34 -31.70 -18.62
C ARG A 223 0.40 -33.23 -18.57
N TYR A 224 1.34 -33.82 -17.84
CA TYR A 224 1.47 -35.29 -17.72
C TYR A 224 0.70 -35.86 -16.53
N CYS A 225 0.29 -35.01 -15.59
CA CYS A 225 -0.34 -35.42 -14.34
C CYS A 225 -1.69 -34.74 -14.10
N LEU A 226 -2.02 -33.68 -14.86
CA LEU A 226 -3.14 -32.78 -14.59
C LEU A 226 -3.14 -32.31 -13.13
N THR A 227 -2.00 -31.77 -12.69
CA THR A 227 -1.79 -31.20 -11.35
C THR A 227 -1.36 -29.75 -11.49
N THR A 228 -1.56 -28.94 -10.45
CA THR A 228 -1.20 -27.51 -10.47
C THR A 228 -0.37 -27.15 -9.25
N ASN A 229 0.76 -26.49 -9.46
CA ASN A 229 1.52 -25.85 -8.40
C ASN A 229 1.13 -24.37 -8.33
N ILE A 230 0.88 -23.84 -7.13
CA ILE A 230 0.64 -22.42 -6.89
C ILE A 230 1.83 -21.86 -6.11
N VAL A 231 2.52 -20.86 -6.64
CA VAL A 231 3.66 -20.21 -6.00
C VAL A 231 3.26 -18.80 -5.56
N PHE A 232 3.43 -18.49 -4.27
CA PHE A 232 3.11 -17.20 -3.66
C PHE A 232 4.35 -16.29 -3.59
N GLY A 233 4.90 -15.97 -4.77
CA GLY A 233 6.15 -15.23 -4.92
C GLY A 233 6.85 -15.58 -6.23
N ILE A 234 8.03 -15.02 -6.43
CA ILE A 234 8.74 -15.13 -7.71
C ILE A 234 9.79 -16.23 -7.64
N THR A 235 9.66 -17.23 -8.51
CA THR A 235 10.64 -18.28 -8.70
C THR A 235 10.89 -18.51 -10.19
N SER A 236 12.10 -18.92 -10.55
CA SER A 236 12.48 -19.26 -11.93
C SER A 236 12.02 -20.65 -12.37
N GLN A 237 11.68 -21.53 -11.43
CA GLN A 237 11.30 -22.91 -11.74
C GLN A 237 10.34 -23.50 -10.71
N SER A 238 9.57 -24.49 -11.15
CA SER A 238 8.70 -25.29 -10.29
C SER A 238 8.80 -26.76 -10.68
N GLN A 239 8.81 -27.66 -9.69
CA GLN A 239 8.84 -29.10 -9.92
C GLN A 239 7.47 -29.72 -9.63
N CYS A 240 6.93 -30.48 -10.57
CA CYS A 240 5.69 -31.23 -10.33
C CYS A 240 5.93 -32.28 -9.22
N LYS A 241 5.16 -32.20 -8.13
CA LYS A 241 5.32 -33.11 -6.99
C LYS A 241 5.15 -34.59 -7.37
N LYS A 242 4.24 -34.88 -8.32
CA LYS A 242 3.88 -36.24 -8.76
C LYS A 242 4.91 -36.87 -9.70
N CYS A 243 5.31 -36.18 -10.78
CA CYS A 243 6.20 -36.76 -11.79
C CYS A 243 7.63 -36.23 -11.78
N LYS A 244 7.96 -35.32 -10.85
CA LYS A 244 9.29 -34.71 -10.68
C LYS A 244 9.84 -33.95 -11.90
N ARG A 245 9.03 -33.76 -12.96
CA ARG A 245 9.37 -32.90 -14.09
C ARG A 245 9.46 -31.44 -13.62
N VAL A 246 10.50 -30.75 -14.07
CA VAL A 246 10.76 -29.34 -13.79
C VAL A 246 10.18 -28.50 -14.93
N SER A 247 9.53 -27.39 -14.57
CA SER A 247 9.01 -26.38 -15.47
C SER A 247 9.66 -25.06 -15.15
N SER A 248 10.33 -24.45 -16.14
CA SER A 248 10.81 -23.06 -16.05
C SER A 248 9.62 -22.11 -16.03
N ILE A 249 9.61 -21.15 -15.11
CA ILE A 249 8.57 -20.11 -15.06
C ILE A 249 9.02 -18.97 -15.96
N ILE A 250 8.22 -18.67 -16.98
CA ILE A 250 8.49 -17.57 -17.91
C ILE A 250 7.82 -16.32 -17.36
N PHE A 251 8.62 -15.42 -16.80
CA PHE A 251 8.16 -14.12 -16.31
C PHE A 251 9.29 -13.11 -16.42
N ASP A 252 8.98 -11.92 -16.92
CA ASP A 252 9.95 -10.83 -17.04
C ASP A 252 10.14 -10.13 -15.70
N ILE A 253 11.17 -10.55 -14.97
CA ILE A 253 11.51 -10.05 -13.62
C ILE A 253 11.81 -8.54 -13.65
N THR A 254 12.30 -8.01 -14.79
CA THR A 254 12.66 -6.58 -14.90
C THR A 254 11.45 -5.65 -14.73
N LYS A 255 10.24 -6.17 -14.94
CA LYS A 255 8.99 -5.42 -14.73
C LYS A 255 8.69 -5.11 -13.27
N ILE A 256 9.31 -5.82 -12.33
CA ILE A 256 8.93 -5.76 -10.91
C ILE A 256 10.10 -5.69 -9.94
N SER A 257 11.31 -6.06 -10.39
CA SER A 257 12.51 -5.90 -9.60
C SER A 257 13.07 -4.51 -9.78
N SER A 258 13.33 -3.86 -8.66
CA SER A 258 14.09 -2.62 -8.59
C SER A 258 15.60 -2.81 -8.75
N GLY A 259 16.06 -4.07 -8.73
CA GLY A 259 17.47 -4.42 -8.64
C GLY A 259 18.05 -4.31 -7.22
N ASN A 260 17.21 -4.05 -6.20
CA ASN A 260 17.59 -4.04 -4.80
C ASN A 260 16.69 -4.95 -3.98
N SER A 261 17.28 -5.94 -3.31
CA SER A 261 16.57 -6.96 -2.55
C SER A 261 15.73 -6.41 -1.40
N ASP A 262 16.18 -5.35 -0.72
CA ASP A 262 15.45 -4.77 0.42
C ASP A 262 14.20 -4.02 -0.03
N LEU A 263 14.26 -3.32 -1.17
CA LEU A 263 13.11 -2.65 -1.77
C LEU A 263 12.12 -3.63 -2.39
N ASP A 264 12.66 -4.68 -3.02
CA ASP A 264 11.86 -5.76 -3.59
C ASP A 264 11.13 -6.54 -2.47
N ASP A 265 11.83 -6.84 -1.37
CA ASP A 265 11.24 -7.40 -0.15
C ASP A 265 10.18 -6.49 0.46
N PHE A 266 10.40 -5.18 0.46
CA PHE A 266 9.44 -4.20 0.95
C PHE A 266 8.14 -4.25 0.12
N LEU A 267 8.24 -4.26 -1.21
CA LEU A 267 7.08 -4.37 -2.11
C LEU A 267 6.33 -5.68 -1.90
N ASP A 268 7.04 -6.81 -1.76
CA ASP A 268 6.44 -8.12 -1.54
C ASP A 268 5.68 -8.19 -0.20
N ASN A 269 6.28 -7.70 0.89
CA ASN A 269 5.62 -7.65 2.20
C ASN A 269 4.41 -6.69 2.20
N SER A 270 4.54 -5.54 1.53
CA SER A 270 3.45 -4.56 1.41
C SER A 270 2.19 -5.19 0.80
N ARG A 271 2.37 -6.03 -0.21
CA ARG A 271 1.26 -6.72 -0.91
C ARG A 271 0.61 -7.80 -0.05
N LEU A 272 1.40 -8.52 0.76
CA LEU A 272 0.91 -9.53 1.69
C LEU A 272 0.09 -8.92 2.85
N GLU A 273 0.53 -7.80 3.41
CA GLU A 273 -0.23 -7.07 4.43
C GLU A 273 -1.57 -6.56 3.89
N ILE A 274 -1.58 -6.00 2.68
CA ILE A 274 -2.81 -5.59 1.98
C ILE A 274 -3.74 -6.79 1.82
N TYR A 275 -3.24 -7.97 1.42
CA TYR A 275 -4.06 -9.18 1.31
C TYR A 275 -4.70 -9.61 2.64
N ASN A 276 -3.96 -9.53 3.74
CA ASN A 276 -4.52 -9.85 5.06
C ASN A 276 -5.59 -8.84 5.50
N GLN A 277 -5.44 -7.56 5.14
CA GLN A 277 -6.45 -6.52 5.39
C GLN A 277 -7.66 -6.65 4.46
N LEU A 278 -7.48 -7.06 3.20
CA LEU A 278 -8.54 -7.32 2.21
C LEU A 278 -9.52 -8.41 2.65
N LYS A 279 -9.08 -9.40 3.46
CA LYS A 279 -9.98 -10.39 4.06
C LYS A 279 -10.94 -9.80 5.11
N LEU A 280 -10.67 -8.58 5.59
CA LEU A 280 -11.41 -7.92 6.67
C LEU A 280 -12.23 -6.71 6.19
N THR A 281 -11.97 -6.16 5.00
CA THR A 281 -12.65 -4.97 4.48
C THR A 281 -12.86 -5.02 2.97
N ASP A 282 -14.06 -4.65 2.49
CA ASP A 282 -14.43 -4.55 1.06
C ASP A 282 -13.70 -3.43 0.26
N LYS A 283 -12.67 -2.78 0.83
CA LYS A 283 -11.92 -1.71 0.16
C LYS A 283 -10.50 -2.15 -0.17
N VAL A 284 -10.15 -2.07 -1.46
CA VAL A 284 -8.84 -2.48 -1.96
C VAL A 284 -7.77 -1.44 -1.60
N GLY A 285 -6.86 -1.82 -0.71
CA GLY A 285 -5.65 -1.05 -0.44
C GLY A 285 -4.78 -0.97 -1.70
N ILE A 286 -4.43 0.24 -2.10
CA ILE A 286 -3.58 0.50 -3.25
C ILE A 286 -2.14 0.15 -2.85
N SER A 287 -1.54 -0.82 -3.53
CA SER A 287 -0.14 -1.19 -3.34
C SER A 287 0.77 -0.22 -4.11
N MET A 288 1.85 0.23 -3.47
CA MET A 288 2.93 0.89 -4.20
C MET A 288 3.55 -0.07 -5.22
N GLU A 289 4.01 0.46 -6.35
CA GLU A 289 4.64 -0.35 -7.40
C GLU A 289 6.05 0.13 -7.77
N TRP A 290 6.85 -0.82 -8.24
CA TRP A 290 8.06 -0.50 -9.00
C TRP A 290 7.64 -0.03 -10.39
N ILE A 291 8.16 1.13 -10.82
CA ILE A 291 7.83 1.73 -12.11
C ILE A 291 9.11 1.88 -12.91
N SER A 292 9.17 1.28 -14.10
CA SER A 292 10.31 1.46 -15.00
C SER A 292 10.50 2.93 -15.36
N TYR A 293 11.73 3.43 -15.27
CA TYR A 293 12.03 4.84 -15.58
C TYR A 293 11.66 5.23 -17.01
N SER A 294 11.69 4.27 -17.94
CA SER A 294 11.29 4.47 -19.34
C SER A 294 9.83 4.90 -19.52
N GLN A 295 9.01 4.74 -18.48
CA GLN A 295 7.60 5.15 -18.47
C GLN A 295 7.41 6.67 -18.28
N PHE A 296 8.47 7.39 -17.93
CA PHE A 296 8.42 8.83 -17.69
C PHE A 296 9.02 9.62 -18.85
N ILE A 297 8.21 10.52 -19.40
CA ILE A 297 8.62 11.49 -20.42
C ILE A 297 8.42 12.91 -19.91
N ASN A 298 8.96 13.91 -20.64
CA ASN A 298 8.83 15.33 -20.31
C ASN A 298 9.32 15.68 -18.89
N VAL A 299 10.35 15.00 -18.40
CA VAL A 299 10.89 15.19 -17.05
C VAL A 299 11.54 16.58 -16.93
N LYS A 300 10.98 17.45 -16.07
CA LYS A 300 11.42 18.83 -15.86
C LYS A 300 11.60 19.13 -14.38
N GLU A 301 12.75 19.69 -13.99
CA GLU A 301 12.97 20.18 -12.62
C GLU A 301 12.04 21.37 -12.34
N ILE A 302 11.30 21.31 -11.22
CA ILE A 302 10.40 22.40 -10.80
C ILE A 302 10.77 22.99 -9.44
N ALA A 303 11.49 22.24 -8.60
CA ALA A 303 11.95 22.74 -7.30
C ALA A 303 13.18 21.98 -6.81
N ARG A 304 13.96 22.64 -5.95
CA ARG A 304 15.13 22.09 -5.29
C ARG A 304 15.17 22.57 -3.84
N GLY A 305 15.35 21.64 -2.91
CA GLY A 305 15.30 21.90 -1.48
C GLY A 305 16.43 21.26 -0.68
N GLY A 306 16.29 21.29 0.65
CA GLY A 306 17.21 20.65 1.58
C GLY A 306 17.31 19.14 1.36
N PHE A 307 16.15 18.49 1.19
CA PHE A 307 16.01 17.03 1.15
C PHE A 307 16.08 16.41 -0.26
N GLY A 308 16.07 17.20 -1.33
CA GLY A 308 16.05 16.65 -2.68
C GLY A 308 15.73 17.64 -3.79
N ILE A 309 15.46 17.08 -4.97
CA ILE A 309 15.04 17.77 -6.19
C ILE A 309 13.69 17.18 -6.61
N ILE A 310 12.78 18.05 -7.01
CA ILE A 310 11.43 17.69 -7.46
C ILE A 310 11.35 17.92 -8.96
N TYR A 311 10.99 16.85 -9.69
CA TYR A 311 10.71 16.92 -11.12
C TYR A 311 9.24 16.68 -11.39
N LEU A 312 8.69 17.38 -12.38
CA LEU A 312 7.41 17.09 -12.99
C LEU A 312 7.64 16.16 -14.18
N ALA A 313 6.81 15.13 -14.35
CA ALA A 313 6.91 14.20 -15.47
C ALA A 313 5.52 13.73 -15.94
N THR A 314 5.46 13.21 -17.17
CA THR A 314 4.30 12.48 -17.67
C THR A 314 4.58 10.98 -17.56
N TRP A 315 3.74 10.27 -16.82
CA TRP A 315 3.74 8.81 -16.74
C TRP A 315 2.81 8.23 -17.79
N LEU A 316 3.36 7.45 -18.74
CA LEU A 316 2.62 6.93 -19.89
C LEU A 316 1.49 5.97 -19.51
N ASP A 317 1.78 4.99 -18.65
CA ASP A 317 0.80 4.00 -18.22
C ASP A 317 -0.23 4.57 -17.22
N GLY A 318 0.20 5.51 -16.38
CA GLY A 318 -0.62 6.11 -15.32
C GLY A 318 -0.93 5.17 -14.16
N SER A 319 -1.55 5.74 -13.12
CA SER A 319 -1.99 4.99 -11.95
C SER A 319 -3.20 4.09 -12.24
N ILE A 320 -3.40 3.08 -11.39
CA ILE A 320 -4.57 2.20 -11.47
C ILE A 320 -5.81 3.00 -11.02
N GLU A 321 -6.81 3.07 -11.89
CA GLU A 321 -8.11 3.74 -11.70
C GLU A 321 -9.09 2.81 -10.99
N ASP A 322 -9.21 1.56 -11.47
CA ASP A 322 -10.04 0.53 -10.87
C ASP A 322 -9.22 -0.74 -10.61
N ASN A 323 -9.00 -1.02 -9.33
CA ASN A 323 -8.28 -2.21 -8.88
C ASN A 323 -9.01 -3.52 -9.24
N TYR A 324 -10.30 -3.50 -9.58
CA TYR A 324 -11.09 -4.68 -9.94
C TYR A 324 -10.95 -5.10 -11.42
N TYR A 325 -10.70 -4.13 -12.30
CA TYR A 325 -10.52 -4.40 -13.74
C TYR A 325 -9.08 -4.17 -14.21
N ASN A 326 -8.19 -3.72 -13.31
CA ASN A 326 -6.82 -3.32 -13.62
C ASN A 326 -6.77 -2.28 -14.76
N VAL A 327 -7.74 -1.37 -14.76
CA VAL A 327 -7.80 -0.27 -15.73
C VAL A 327 -6.88 0.82 -15.22
N ARG A 328 -5.91 1.21 -16.05
CA ARG A 328 -5.02 2.33 -15.76
C ARG A 328 -5.57 3.62 -16.36
N HIS A 329 -5.30 4.73 -15.68
CA HIS A 329 -5.69 6.07 -16.10
C HIS A 329 -5.13 6.48 -17.46
N GLY A 330 -4.06 5.82 -17.93
CA GLY A 330 -3.26 6.26 -19.07
C GLY A 330 -2.40 7.47 -18.70
N CYS A 331 -1.97 8.24 -19.70
CA CYS A 331 -1.05 9.37 -19.51
C CYS A 331 -1.43 10.28 -18.33
N GLU A 332 -0.65 10.21 -17.25
CA GLU A 332 -0.88 10.94 -16.00
C GLU A 332 0.30 11.88 -15.70
N THR A 333 0.02 13.06 -15.13
CA THR A 333 1.08 13.96 -14.66
C THR A 333 1.45 13.62 -13.23
N VAL A 334 2.75 13.39 -12.98
CA VAL A 334 3.27 12.95 -11.69
C VAL A 334 4.47 13.77 -11.23
N ILE A 335 4.78 13.65 -9.95
CA ILE A 335 5.99 14.19 -9.33
C ILE A 335 7.01 13.07 -9.15
N LEU A 336 8.24 13.34 -9.53
CA LEU A 336 9.42 12.53 -9.28
C LEU A 336 10.27 13.22 -8.21
N LYS A 337 10.29 12.69 -6.98
CA LYS A 337 11.08 13.22 -5.86
C LYS A 337 12.39 12.46 -5.75
N LYS A 338 13.49 13.13 -6.11
CA LYS A 338 14.86 12.61 -6.05
C LYS A 338 15.56 13.11 -4.80
N PHE A 339 16.13 12.23 -4.00
CA PHE A 339 16.86 12.60 -2.78
C PHE A 339 18.33 12.90 -3.09
N LYS A 340 19.00 13.66 -2.22
CA LYS A 340 20.46 13.86 -2.34
C LYS A 340 21.19 12.59 -1.91
N ASN A 341 22.24 12.21 -2.64
CA ASN A 341 23.08 11.02 -2.39
C ASN A 341 22.27 9.71 -2.28
N SER A 342 21.32 9.49 -3.20
CA SER A 342 20.43 8.32 -3.21
C SER A 342 21.02 7.04 -3.82
N GLN A 343 22.31 7.06 -4.21
CA GLN A 343 23.01 5.90 -4.76
C GLN A 343 23.02 4.70 -3.79
N ASP A 344 23.07 4.95 -2.48
CA ASP A 344 22.98 3.93 -1.40
C ASP A 344 21.68 4.07 -0.59
N ILE A 345 20.52 4.03 -1.27
CA ILE A 345 19.17 4.15 -0.70
C ILE A 345 19.13 5.02 0.57
N SER A 346 19.16 6.33 0.38
CA SER A 346 19.24 7.25 1.51
C SER A 346 18.21 6.91 2.61
N LYS A 347 18.61 7.04 3.88
CA LYS A 347 17.70 6.81 5.03
C LYS A 347 16.38 7.60 4.88
N TYR A 348 16.44 8.78 4.25
CA TYR A 348 15.29 9.65 4.01
C TYR A 348 14.34 9.05 2.96
N PHE A 349 14.85 8.47 1.88
CA PHE A 349 14.04 7.75 0.90
C PHE A 349 13.28 6.59 1.54
N LEU A 350 13.97 5.71 2.29
CA LEU A 350 13.32 4.58 2.96
C LEU A 350 12.30 5.03 4.00
N ASN A 351 12.64 6.07 4.77
CA ASN A 351 11.75 6.60 5.79
C ASN A 351 10.48 7.17 5.17
N GLU A 352 10.60 7.92 4.07
CA GLU A 352 9.45 8.46 3.36
C GLU A 352 8.63 7.36 2.69
N LEU A 353 9.27 6.39 2.04
CA LEU A 353 8.61 5.25 1.41
C LEU A 353 7.77 4.46 2.43
N LYS A 354 8.37 4.09 3.57
CA LYS A 354 7.68 3.38 4.65
C LYS A 354 6.55 4.23 5.24
N SER A 355 6.81 5.49 5.56
CA SER A 355 5.79 6.38 6.14
C SER A 355 4.60 6.55 5.21
N ASN A 356 4.82 6.70 3.90
CA ASN A 356 3.75 6.75 2.92
C ASN A 356 2.93 5.46 2.87
N GLN A 357 3.56 4.29 2.95
CA GLN A 357 2.84 3.02 2.99
C GLN A 357 1.87 2.92 4.18
N PHE A 358 2.35 3.26 5.38
CA PHE A 358 1.58 3.07 6.61
C PHE A 358 0.54 4.18 6.84
N CYS A 359 0.86 5.41 6.44
CA CYS A 359 -0.03 6.56 6.64
C CYS A 359 -1.09 6.67 5.55
N TYR A 360 -0.83 6.17 4.34
CA TYR A 360 -1.80 6.26 3.25
C TYR A 360 -2.92 5.23 3.45
N LYS A 361 -4.09 5.72 3.87
CA LYS A 361 -5.36 5.00 3.79
C LYS A 361 -6.24 5.70 2.75
N PHE A 362 -6.91 4.92 1.91
CA PHE A 362 -7.81 5.44 0.89
C PHE A 362 -8.80 6.46 1.51
N GLU A 363 -9.03 7.59 0.84
CA GLU A 363 -9.94 8.70 1.25
C GLU A 363 -9.46 9.67 2.35
N GLN A 364 -8.18 9.71 2.72
CA GLN A 364 -7.76 10.43 3.94
C GLN A 364 -6.82 11.64 3.78
N HIS A 365 -6.96 12.45 2.73
CA HIS A 365 -6.26 13.75 2.61
C HIS A 365 -4.72 13.68 2.73
N ILE A 366 -4.11 12.62 2.21
CA ILE A 366 -2.65 12.47 2.06
C ILE A 366 -2.30 12.42 0.57
N ILE A 367 -1.17 13.02 0.19
CA ILE A 367 -0.64 12.92 -1.18
C ILE A 367 -0.28 11.47 -1.46
N ARG A 368 -0.85 10.91 -2.52
CA ARG A 368 -0.62 9.51 -2.89
C ARG A 368 0.81 9.34 -3.38
N THR A 369 1.50 8.35 -2.83
CA THR A 369 2.74 7.81 -3.41
C THR A 369 2.38 6.59 -4.23
N TYR A 370 2.64 6.64 -5.54
CA TYR A 370 2.36 5.53 -6.45
C TYR A 370 3.40 4.43 -6.32
N GLY A 371 4.63 4.79 -5.97
CA GLY A 371 5.72 3.87 -5.75
C GLY A 371 7.05 4.54 -6.04
N PHE A 372 7.97 3.82 -6.68
CA PHE A 372 9.32 4.32 -6.92
C PHE A 372 9.93 3.79 -8.21
N THR A 373 10.96 4.49 -8.68
CA THR A 373 11.74 4.18 -9.88
C THR A 373 13.23 4.39 -9.60
N LYS A 374 14.09 4.03 -10.57
CA LYS A 374 15.53 4.25 -10.50
C LYS A 374 16.02 4.96 -11.75
N ASP A 375 16.72 6.07 -11.55
CA ASP A 375 17.33 6.84 -12.63
C ASP A 375 18.47 6.03 -13.27
N PRO A 376 18.37 5.64 -14.55
CA PRO A 376 19.38 4.80 -15.19
C PRO A 376 20.73 5.50 -15.36
N LYS A 377 20.78 6.84 -15.28
CA LYS A 377 22.02 7.61 -15.49
C LYS A 377 22.84 7.77 -14.21
N PHE A 378 22.17 7.93 -13.07
CA PHE A 378 22.83 8.24 -11.79
C PHE A 378 22.67 7.15 -10.73
N ASP A 379 21.91 6.10 -11.04
CA ASP A 379 21.58 4.98 -10.16
C ASP A 379 20.82 5.38 -8.89
N ASP A 380 20.14 6.52 -8.96
CA ASP A 380 19.41 7.13 -7.85
C ASP A 380 17.96 6.63 -7.79
N TYR A 381 17.50 6.19 -6.62
CA TYR A 381 16.10 5.90 -6.38
C TYR A 381 15.26 7.18 -6.23
N ILE A 382 14.08 7.16 -6.85
CA ILE A 382 13.18 8.31 -6.97
C ILE A 382 11.77 7.87 -6.58
N LEU A 383 11.09 8.64 -5.73
CA LEU A 383 9.67 8.42 -5.42
C LEU A 383 8.79 8.99 -6.52
N VAL A 384 7.74 8.26 -6.86
CA VAL A 384 6.72 8.66 -7.84
C VAL A 384 5.44 9.00 -7.08
N MET A 385 5.02 10.26 -7.15
CA MET A 385 3.98 10.82 -6.31
C MET A 385 2.91 11.55 -7.13
N GLN A 386 1.71 11.66 -6.57
CA GLN A 386 0.62 12.45 -7.12
C GLN A 386 1.03 13.91 -7.28
N TYR A 387 0.71 14.49 -8.44
CA TYR A 387 0.88 15.91 -8.68
C TYR A 387 -0.34 16.70 -8.18
N ALA A 388 -0.12 17.59 -7.21
CA ALA A 388 -1.12 18.54 -6.73
C ALA A 388 -1.00 19.86 -7.51
N SER A 389 -1.81 19.99 -8.57
CA SER A 389 -1.73 21.11 -9.53
C SER A 389 -2.12 22.48 -8.96
N GLY A 390 -2.77 22.52 -7.81
CA GLY A 390 -3.16 23.76 -7.12
C GLY A 390 -2.07 24.37 -6.23
N GLY A 391 -0.89 23.76 -6.14
CA GLY A 391 0.23 24.24 -5.34
C GLY A 391 0.03 24.07 -3.84
N ASP A 392 0.86 24.72 -3.03
CA ASP A 392 0.80 24.66 -1.57
C ASP A 392 -0.16 25.68 -0.95
N LEU A 393 -0.64 25.38 0.25
CA LEU A 393 -1.57 26.20 1.03
C LEU A 393 -1.01 27.62 1.27
N HIS A 394 0.31 27.78 1.37
CA HIS A 394 0.87 29.10 1.56
C HIS A 394 0.65 30.01 0.35
N ASN A 395 1.06 29.57 -0.84
CA ASN A 395 0.88 30.34 -2.06
C ASN A 395 -0.60 30.52 -2.38
N TRP A 396 -1.41 29.47 -2.19
CA TRP A 396 -2.84 29.53 -2.43
C TRP A 396 -3.56 30.58 -1.56
N ILE A 397 -3.21 30.67 -0.27
CA ILE A 397 -3.80 31.70 0.62
C ILE A 397 -3.42 33.11 0.15
N GLN A 398 -2.19 33.34 -0.30
CA GLN A 398 -1.79 34.68 -0.77
C GLN A 398 -2.68 35.20 -1.89
N GLU A 399 -3.10 34.31 -2.79
CA GLU A 399 -3.96 34.66 -3.92
C GLU A 399 -5.45 34.73 -3.56
N ASN A 400 -5.90 33.92 -2.59
CA ASN A 400 -7.32 33.70 -2.33
C ASN A 400 -7.82 34.27 -1.00
N PHE A 401 -6.95 34.83 -0.15
CA PHE A 401 -7.30 35.24 1.20
C PHE A 401 -8.50 36.19 1.25
N LEU A 402 -8.59 37.16 0.34
CA LEU A 402 -9.71 38.11 0.30
C LEU A 402 -11.05 37.47 -0.13
N ARG A 403 -11.02 36.28 -0.74
CA ARG A 403 -12.20 35.58 -1.28
C ARG A 403 -12.77 34.53 -0.34
N ILE A 404 -11.96 33.98 0.56
CA ILE A 404 -12.40 32.94 1.51
C ILE A 404 -13.13 33.56 2.71
N THR A 405 -14.28 32.97 3.08
CA THR A 405 -15.13 33.47 4.18
C THR A 405 -15.00 32.61 5.43
N TRP A 406 -15.35 33.21 6.57
CA TRP A 406 -15.36 32.53 7.87
C TRP A 406 -16.38 31.40 7.96
N SER A 407 -17.60 31.61 7.46
CA SER A 407 -18.71 30.65 7.60
C SER A 407 -18.63 29.44 6.67
N LYS A 408 -17.65 29.38 5.75
CA LYS A 408 -17.56 28.30 4.77
C LYS A 408 -16.12 27.88 4.46
N GLN A 409 -15.42 28.58 3.56
CA GLN A 409 -14.17 28.06 2.98
C GLN A 409 -13.08 27.83 4.03
N LYS A 410 -12.89 28.75 4.98
CA LYS A 410 -11.85 28.60 6.02
C LYS A 410 -12.04 27.32 6.85
N LEU A 411 -13.30 27.01 7.20
CA LEU A 411 -13.63 25.82 7.99
C LEU A 411 -13.45 24.53 7.20
N VAL A 412 -13.86 24.51 5.93
CA VAL A 412 -13.66 23.34 5.04
C VAL A 412 -12.18 23.04 4.85
N ILE A 413 -11.36 24.06 4.55
CA ILE A 413 -9.91 23.91 4.41
C ILE A 413 -9.31 23.25 5.66
N LEU A 414 -9.65 23.77 6.85
CA LEU A 414 -9.10 23.24 8.10
C LEU A 414 -9.64 21.85 8.45
N TRP A 415 -10.90 21.56 8.13
CA TRP A 415 -11.47 20.23 8.31
C TRP A 415 -10.68 19.20 7.48
N GLU A 416 -10.52 19.42 6.17
CA GLU A 416 -9.77 18.51 5.29
C GLU A 416 -8.32 18.30 5.79
N ILE A 417 -7.64 19.38 6.18
CA ILE A 417 -6.29 19.33 6.75
C ILE A 417 -6.26 18.51 8.06
N SER A 418 -7.23 18.73 8.95
CA SER A 418 -7.30 18.01 10.24
C SER A 418 -7.58 16.52 10.06
N GLU A 419 -8.32 16.15 9.00
CA GLU A 419 -8.60 14.77 8.65
C GLU A 419 -7.36 14.04 8.12
N GLY A 420 -6.56 14.72 7.30
CA GLY A 420 -5.26 14.21 6.90
C GLY A 420 -4.32 13.99 8.08
N LEU A 421 -4.24 14.94 9.01
CA LEU A 421 -3.34 14.80 10.15
C LEU A 421 -3.83 13.74 11.15
N GLU A 422 -5.14 13.62 11.36
CA GLU A 422 -5.72 12.54 12.18
C GLU A 422 -5.38 11.16 11.58
N THR A 423 -5.32 11.06 10.26
CA THR A 423 -4.98 9.82 9.56
C THR A 423 -3.55 9.36 9.85
N ILE A 424 -2.59 10.29 9.77
CA ILE A 424 -1.20 10.04 10.17
C ILE A 424 -1.16 9.59 11.64
N HIS A 425 -1.88 10.27 12.52
CA HIS A 425 -1.92 9.95 13.95
C HIS A 425 -2.58 8.59 14.25
N LYS A 426 -3.59 8.18 13.47
CA LYS A 426 -4.24 6.86 13.55
C LYS A 426 -3.36 5.73 13.05
N ALA A 427 -2.44 6.00 12.13
CA ALA A 427 -1.38 5.07 11.75
C ALA A 427 -0.27 4.95 12.82
N ASP A 428 -0.41 5.67 13.93
CA ASP A 428 0.58 5.81 14.99
C ASP A 428 1.89 6.47 14.54
N TYR A 429 1.80 7.41 13.61
CA TYR A 429 2.90 8.24 13.16
C TYR A 429 2.77 9.69 13.65
N VAL A 430 3.89 10.41 13.64
CA VAL A 430 4.02 11.85 13.86
C VAL A 430 4.63 12.46 12.60
N HIS A 431 4.09 13.58 12.11
CA HIS A 431 4.56 14.20 10.88
C HIS A 431 5.89 14.93 11.06
N ARG A 432 6.08 15.65 12.19
CA ARG A 432 7.32 16.33 12.60
C ARG A 432 7.76 17.56 11.78
N ASP A 433 7.16 17.79 10.62
CA ASP A 433 7.42 18.98 9.77
C ASP A 433 6.13 19.51 9.17
N PHE A 434 5.08 19.55 9.99
CA PHE A 434 3.76 19.94 9.55
C PHE A 434 3.66 21.47 9.43
N HIS A 435 3.52 21.98 8.21
CA HIS A 435 3.38 23.40 7.97
C HIS A 435 2.67 23.69 6.64
N SER A 436 2.26 24.94 6.42
CA SER A 436 1.51 25.31 5.20
C SER A 436 2.20 25.03 3.85
N GLY A 437 3.53 24.89 3.81
CA GLY A 437 4.24 24.47 2.59
C GLY A 437 4.15 22.98 2.26
N ASN A 438 3.72 22.15 3.22
CA ASN A 438 3.58 20.69 3.07
C ASN A 438 2.10 20.28 2.96
N ILE A 439 1.21 21.25 2.77
CA ILE A 439 -0.22 21.04 2.55
C ILE A 439 -0.50 21.51 1.14
N LEU A 440 -0.92 20.61 0.26
CA LEU A 440 -1.08 20.85 -1.16
C LEU A 440 -2.55 20.81 -1.57
N PHE A 441 -2.90 21.60 -2.58
CA PHE A 441 -4.23 21.67 -3.16
C PHE A 441 -4.27 20.90 -4.47
N ASN A 442 -5.16 19.92 -4.59
CA ASN A 442 -5.38 19.19 -5.82
C ASN A 442 -6.70 19.61 -6.49
N LEU A 443 -6.59 20.24 -7.67
CA LEU A 443 -7.72 20.70 -8.47
C LEU A 443 -8.50 19.55 -9.13
N SER A 444 -7.87 18.39 -9.34
CA SER A 444 -8.48 17.29 -10.10
C SER A 444 -9.46 16.44 -9.27
N ASN A 445 -9.41 16.53 -7.94
CA ASN A 445 -10.29 15.76 -7.08
C ASN A 445 -11.73 16.34 -7.10
N LYS A 446 -12.70 15.50 -7.47
CA LYS A 446 -14.13 15.83 -7.35
C LYS A 446 -14.53 15.84 -5.87
N VAL A 447 -15.34 16.85 -5.50
CA VAL A 447 -16.04 17.10 -4.22
C VAL A 447 -15.49 16.34 -3.00
N GLY A 448 -14.68 17.02 -2.17
CA GLY A 448 -14.44 16.63 -0.77
C GLY A 448 -13.02 16.22 -0.37
N HIS A 449 -12.03 16.26 -1.26
CA HIS A 449 -10.64 15.87 -0.93
C HIS A 449 -9.58 16.73 -1.62
N GLN A 450 -9.71 18.05 -1.55
CA GLN A 450 -8.83 18.92 -2.32
C GLN A 450 -7.53 19.24 -1.58
N TRP A 451 -7.57 19.39 -0.26
CA TRP A 451 -6.39 19.61 0.55
C TRP A 451 -5.80 18.29 1.00
N GLN A 452 -4.51 18.11 0.72
CA GLN A 452 -3.77 16.89 1.01
C GLN A 452 -2.44 17.21 1.69
N ILE A 453 -2.07 16.44 2.71
CA ILE A 453 -0.78 16.54 3.38
C ILE A 453 0.25 15.75 2.58
N GLY A 454 1.39 16.38 2.30
CA GLY A 454 2.55 15.77 1.65
C GLY A 454 3.79 15.79 2.54
N ASP A 455 4.91 15.35 1.97
CA ASP A 455 6.23 15.31 2.59
C ASP A 455 6.31 14.59 3.94
N LEU A 456 6.21 13.26 3.88
CA LEU A 456 6.38 12.39 5.05
C LEU A 456 7.84 11.96 5.27
N GLY A 457 8.80 12.66 4.67
CA GLY A 457 10.22 12.27 4.71
C GLY A 457 10.85 12.32 6.10
N LEU A 458 10.31 13.17 6.98
CA LEU A 458 10.71 13.27 8.39
C LEU A 458 9.78 12.51 9.34
N SER A 459 8.65 12.00 8.84
CA SER A 459 7.64 11.31 9.64
C SER A 459 8.19 10.03 10.24
N GLN A 460 7.73 9.69 11.45
CA GLN A 460 8.15 8.48 12.15
C GLN A 460 7.05 7.89 13.03
N PRO A 461 7.16 6.60 13.38
CA PRO A 461 6.32 6.00 14.42
C PRO A 461 6.38 6.81 15.72
N ALA A 462 5.24 6.95 16.40
CA ALA A 462 5.11 7.78 17.61
C ALA A 462 5.95 7.27 18.78
N ASN A 463 6.31 5.98 18.79
CA ASN A 463 7.18 5.35 19.77
C ASN A 463 8.67 5.36 19.37
N SER A 464 9.05 6.02 18.27
CA SER A 464 10.44 6.12 17.83
C SER A 464 11.30 6.84 18.87
N THR A 465 12.29 6.15 19.41
CA THR A 465 13.30 6.70 20.33
C THR A 465 14.56 7.21 19.61
N SER A 466 14.52 7.31 18.27
CA SER A 466 15.69 7.72 17.50
C SER A 466 16.12 9.16 17.85
N ASN A 467 17.37 9.34 18.27
CA ASN A 467 18.03 10.63 18.52
C ASN A 467 18.30 11.38 17.20
N ASN A 468 17.24 11.63 16.44
CA ASN A 468 17.36 12.22 15.12
C ASN A 468 17.51 13.73 15.22
N GLU A 469 18.30 14.25 14.28
CA GLU A 469 18.39 15.65 13.95
C GLU A 469 17.01 16.32 13.93
N ILE A 470 16.88 17.43 14.66
CA ILE A 470 15.64 18.19 14.70
C ILE A 470 15.64 19.14 13.52
N TYR A 471 14.75 18.88 12.57
CA TYR A 471 14.43 19.75 11.45
C TYR A 471 13.11 20.46 11.70
N GLY A 472 12.93 21.60 11.04
CA GLY A 472 11.64 22.21 10.82
C GLY A 472 11.71 23.73 10.69
N VAL A 473 10.54 24.36 10.78
CA VAL A 473 10.36 25.79 10.60
C VAL A 473 10.03 26.43 11.95
N ILE A 474 10.93 27.28 12.48
CA ILE A 474 10.87 27.81 13.87
C ILE A 474 9.46 28.19 14.33
N PRO A 475 8.69 29.03 13.60
CA PRO A 475 7.32 29.38 13.97
C PRO A 475 6.34 28.22 14.20
N TYR A 476 6.56 27.08 13.56
CA TYR A 476 5.71 25.88 13.66
C TYR A 476 6.23 24.89 14.71
N ILE A 477 7.46 25.04 15.21
CA ILE A 477 8.02 24.12 16.20
C ILE A 477 7.41 24.38 17.58
N ALA A 478 6.89 23.31 18.19
CA ALA A 478 6.28 23.37 19.50
C ALA A 478 7.34 23.69 20.60
N PRO A 479 7.00 24.49 21.64
CA PRO A 479 7.95 24.95 22.65
C PRO A 479 8.73 23.84 23.35
N GLU A 480 8.09 22.69 23.61
CA GLU A 480 8.71 21.54 24.27
C GLU A 480 9.83 20.90 23.44
N ILE A 481 9.79 21.00 22.11
CA ILE A 481 10.83 20.46 21.22
C ILE A 481 12.13 21.26 21.38
N PHE A 482 12.03 22.58 21.54
CA PHE A 482 13.20 23.42 21.85
C PHE A 482 13.80 23.13 23.23
N LYS A 483 13.02 22.53 24.14
CA LYS A 483 13.47 22.07 25.47
C LYS A 483 14.07 20.65 25.44
N GLY A 484 14.14 20.03 24.27
CA GLY A 484 14.71 18.68 24.08
C GLY A 484 13.71 17.54 24.24
N SER A 485 12.41 17.82 24.37
CA SER A 485 11.39 16.76 24.33
C SER A 485 11.30 16.15 22.92
N PRO A 486 11.02 14.84 22.79
CA PRO A 486 10.82 14.22 21.50
C PRO A 486 9.54 14.75 20.82
N PHE A 487 9.51 14.63 19.50
CA PHE A 487 8.29 14.90 18.74
C PHE A 487 7.17 13.96 19.15
N SER A 488 5.96 14.49 19.18
CA SER A 488 4.75 13.76 19.55
C SER A 488 3.57 14.19 18.68
N LYS A 489 2.47 13.43 18.72
CA LYS A 489 1.21 13.84 18.07
C LYS A 489 0.76 15.23 18.55
N LYS A 490 1.04 15.59 19.80
CA LYS A 490 0.74 16.91 20.37
C LYS A 490 1.61 18.04 19.80
N SER A 491 2.82 17.73 19.34
CA SER A 491 3.66 18.70 18.63
C SER A 491 3.13 19.00 17.21
N ASP A 492 2.52 18.03 16.53
CA ASP A 492 1.80 18.30 15.27
C ASP A 492 0.52 19.12 15.51
N VAL A 493 -0.17 18.92 16.64
CA VAL A 493 -1.36 19.73 17.01
C VAL A 493 -0.98 21.21 17.23
N TYR A 494 0.20 21.47 17.79
CA TYR A 494 0.74 22.84 17.87
C TYR A 494 0.89 23.47 16.48
N CYS A 495 1.44 22.71 15.54
CA CYS A 495 1.57 23.13 14.14
C CYS A 495 0.20 23.44 13.51
N MET A 496 -0.83 22.63 13.82
CA MET A 496 -2.21 22.91 13.41
C MET A 496 -2.72 24.26 13.95
N GLY A 497 -2.41 24.62 15.20
CA GLY A 497 -2.73 25.93 15.75
C GLY A 497 -2.11 27.09 14.94
N MET A 498 -0.87 26.93 14.48
CA MET A 498 -0.20 27.92 13.61
C MET A 498 -0.80 27.99 12.20
N ILE A 499 -1.30 26.87 11.67
CA ILE A 499 -2.06 26.85 10.40
C ILE A 499 -3.41 27.53 10.57
N MET A 500 -4.13 27.26 11.67
CA MET A 500 -5.37 27.97 12.01
C MET A 500 -5.15 29.48 12.07
N TRP A 501 -4.05 29.92 12.70
CA TRP A 501 -3.69 31.34 12.75
C TRP A 501 -3.40 31.92 11.36
N LYS A 502 -2.70 31.19 10.49
CA LYS A 502 -2.46 31.62 9.10
C LYS A 502 -3.76 31.93 8.36
N LEU A 503 -4.82 31.16 8.61
CA LEU A 503 -6.16 31.38 8.02
C LEU A 503 -6.86 32.63 8.59
N THR A 504 -6.47 33.11 9.77
CA THR A 504 -6.98 34.37 10.34
C THR A 504 -6.28 35.57 9.72
N ALA A 505 -4.94 35.52 9.64
CA ALA A 505 -4.11 36.66 9.26
C ALA A 505 -3.78 36.75 7.76
N GLY A 506 -3.82 35.63 7.02
CA GLY A 506 -3.45 35.56 5.61
C GLY A 506 -1.93 35.60 5.34
N CYS A 507 -1.11 35.73 6.37
CA CYS A 507 0.35 35.76 6.29
C CYS A 507 0.98 34.66 7.15
N LYS A 508 2.30 34.48 7.07
CA LYS A 508 3.00 33.44 7.84
C LYS A 508 3.21 33.88 9.30
N PRO A 509 3.18 32.95 10.28
CA PRO A 509 3.38 33.30 11.68
C PRO A 509 4.78 33.89 11.90
N PHE A 510 4.86 34.99 12.64
CA PHE A 510 6.10 35.72 12.92
C PHE A 510 6.85 36.25 11.66
N ALA A 511 6.13 36.57 10.58
CA ALA A 511 6.76 37.04 9.34
C ALA A 511 7.54 38.34 9.48
N ASN A 512 7.24 39.16 10.48
CA ASN A 512 7.84 40.48 10.70
C ASN A 512 9.16 40.46 11.48
N VAL A 513 9.66 39.29 11.90
CA VAL A 513 10.88 39.18 12.73
C VAL A 513 11.88 38.19 12.14
N GLU A 514 13.14 38.32 12.55
CA GLU A 514 14.18 37.35 12.21
C GLU A 514 13.89 35.98 12.85
N HIS A 515 14.13 34.90 12.13
CA HIS A 515 13.97 33.54 12.63
C HIS A 515 15.29 33.06 13.23
N ASP A 516 15.59 33.50 14.45
CA ASP A 516 16.81 33.20 15.18
C ASP A 516 16.52 32.65 16.59
N PHE A 517 17.55 32.61 17.44
CA PHE A 517 17.40 32.18 18.83
C PHE A 517 16.56 33.15 19.69
N ILE A 518 16.46 34.43 19.32
CA ILE A 518 15.65 35.42 20.04
C ILE A 518 14.17 35.09 19.87
N LEU A 519 13.74 34.76 18.64
CA LEU A 519 12.38 34.30 18.39
C LEU A 519 12.06 33.01 19.17
N ILE A 520 13.02 32.08 19.26
CA ILE A 520 12.83 30.85 20.04
C ILE A 520 12.61 31.17 21.52
N PHE A 521 13.39 32.06 22.13
CA PHE A 521 13.18 32.48 23.52
C PHE A 521 11.81 33.12 23.73
N LYS A 522 11.38 33.98 22.80
CA LYS A 522 10.05 34.58 22.83
C LYS A 522 8.95 33.53 22.80
N ILE A 523 9.04 32.53 21.92
CA ILE A 523 8.07 31.42 21.84
C ILE A 523 8.05 30.61 23.15
N LEU A 524 9.23 30.35 23.74
CA LEU A 524 9.38 29.66 25.02
C LEU A 524 8.77 30.44 26.19
N ASP A 525 8.87 31.78 26.17
CA ASP A 525 8.25 32.70 27.13
C ASP A 525 6.75 32.92 26.87
N GLY A 526 6.17 32.19 25.90
CA GLY A 526 4.74 32.19 25.63
C GLY A 526 4.29 33.20 24.57
N GLU A 527 5.21 33.87 23.86
CA GLU A 527 4.85 34.75 22.76
C GLU A 527 4.13 33.96 21.66
N ARG A 528 3.04 34.54 21.15
CA ARG A 528 2.23 34.00 20.06
C ARG A 528 1.89 35.12 19.10
N PRO A 529 1.62 34.80 17.82
CA PRO A 529 1.15 35.80 16.86
C PRO A 529 -0.16 36.45 17.32
N GLU A 530 -0.31 37.75 17.04
CA GLU A 530 -1.50 38.50 17.41
C GLU A 530 -2.75 37.98 16.69
N ILE A 531 -3.85 37.79 17.41
CA ILE A 531 -5.11 37.31 16.85
C ILE A 531 -5.83 38.48 16.19
N THR A 532 -6.24 38.31 14.93
CA THR A 532 -6.92 39.38 14.19
C THR A 532 -8.30 39.68 14.76
N LEU A 533 -8.70 40.94 14.70
CA LEU A 533 -9.95 41.44 15.25
C LEU A 533 -11.20 40.77 14.65
N ASP A 534 -11.11 40.19 13.44
CA ASP A 534 -12.20 39.46 12.78
C ASP A 534 -12.24 37.96 13.14
N THR A 535 -11.45 37.48 14.09
CA THR A 535 -11.45 36.06 14.46
C THR A 535 -12.67 35.74 15.36
N PRO A 536 -13.53 34.76 15.01
CA PRO A 536 -14.60 34.28 15.87
C PRO A 536 -14.06 33.76 17.21
N GLU A 537 -14.77 33.99 18.31
CA GLU A 537 -14.31 33.59 19.64
C GLU A 537 -14.15 32.07 19.79
N CYS A 538 -15.12 31.28 19.32
CA CYS A 538 -15.03 29.83 19.35
C CYS A 538 -13.81 29.30 18.56
N PHE A 539 -13.49 29.94 17.42
CA PHE A 539 -12.31 29.62 16.63
C PHE A 539 -11.02 29.99 17.38
N ALA A 540 -10.97 31.18 17.98
CA ALA A 540 -9.82 31.63 18.76
C ALA A 540 -9.54 30.69 19.94
N ASN A 541 -10.58 30.19 20.60
CA ASN A 541 -10.44 29.26 21.73
C ASN A 541 -9.87 27.90 21.30
N LEU A 542 -10.34 27.33 20.19
CA LEU A 542 -9.78 26.09 19.64
C LEU A 542 -8.34 26.28 19.15
N MET A 543 -8.06 27.39 18.46
CA MET A 543 -6.71 27.72 18.02
C MET A 543 -5.76 27.85 19.22
N LYS A 544 -6.23 28.49 20.31
CA LYS A 544 -5.47 28.64 21.54
C LYS A 544 -5.19 27.32 22.25
N SER A 545 -6.17 26.41 22.31
CA SER A 545 -5.93 25.09 22.89
C SER A 545 -4.95 24.27 22.04
N CYS A 546 -4.93 24.44 20.73
CA CYS A 546 -3.98 23.74 19.86
C CYS A 546 -2.52 24.17 20.10
N TRP A 547 -2.24 25.45 20.34
CA TRP A 547 -0.87 25.96 20.55
C TRP A 547 -0.49 26.23 22.02
N ASP A 548 -1.21 25.59 22.95
CA ASP A 548 -0.95 25.70 24.39
C ASP A 548 0.51 25.33 24.69
N PRO A 549 1.23 26.08 25.54
CA PRO A 549 2.59 25.72 25.95
C PRO A 549 2.72 24.31 26.55
N ASP A 550 1.67 23.82 27.22
CA ASP A 550 1.61 22.48 27.79
C ASP A 550 1.02 21.49 26.77
N PRO A 551 1.80 20.50 26.29
CA PRO A 551 1.31 19.53 25.30
C PRO A 551 0.13 18.69 25.78
N GLU A 552 -0.02 18.47 27.09
CA GLU A 552 -1.12 17.67 27.65
C GLU A 552 -2.47 18.40 27.59
N LYS A 553 -2.45 19.73 27.58
CA LYS A 553 -3.66 20.56 27.43
C LYS A 553 -4.14 20.67 25.99
N ARG A 554 -3.31 20.29 25.02
CA ARG A 554 -3.69 20.34 23.61
C ARG A 554 -4.70 19.24 23.32
N PRO A 555 -5.74 19.50 22.50
CA PRO A 555 -6.67 18.45 22.10
C PRO A 555 -5.98 17.37 21.24
N SER A 556 -6.61 16.22 21.09
CA SER A 556 -6.28 15.26 20.04
C SER A 556 -6.74 15.76 18.68
N MET A 557 -6.14 15.25 17.59
CA MET A 557 -6.55 15.66 16.25
C MET A 557 -7.99 15.24 15.90
N LYS A 558 -8.45 14.12 16.47
CA LYS A 558 -9.84 13.67 16.36
C LYS A 558 -10.81 14.70 16.95
N GLU A 559 -10.49 15.29 18.10
CA GLU A 559 -11.31 16.33 18.74
C GLU A 559 -11.35 17.60 17.88
N VAL A 560 -10.19 18.06 17.41
CA VAL A 560 -10.11 19.24 16.53
C VAL A 560 -10.92 19.04 15.24
N ARG A 561 -10.76 17.88 14.56
CA ARG A 561 -11.54 17.55 13.36
C ARG A 561 -13.03 17.54 13.66
N ASN A 562 -13.46 16.89 14.74
CA ASN A 562 -14.87 16.84 15.13
C ASN A 562 -15.45 18.24 15.37
N THR A 563 -14.68 19.13 16.03
CA THR A 563 -15.10 20.53 16.23
C THR A 563 -15.25 21.26 14.89
N LEU A 564 -14.28 21.15 13.98
CA LEU A 564 -14.33 21.79 12.65
C LEU A 564 -15.48 21.26 11.78
N VAL A 565 -15.74 19.95 11.80
CA VAL A 565 -16.90 19.32 11.15
C VAL A 565 -18.20 19.88 11.71
N SER A 566 -18.27 20.04 13.03
CA SER A 566 -19.48 20.57 13.68
C SER A 566 -19.78 22.02 13.29
N TRP A 567 -18.74 22.84 13.08
CA TRP A 567 -18.91 24.23 12.61
C TRP A 567 -19.25 24.29 11.12
N SER A 568 -18.59 23.48 10.29
CA SER A 568 -18.75 23.52 8.82
C SER A 568 -20.02 22.85 8.29
N LEU A 569 -20.42 21.70 8.85
CA LEU A 569 -21.56 20.91 8.34
C LEU A 569 -22.82 21.07 9.20
N ARG A 570 -22.67 21.26 10.52
CA ARG A 570 -23.81 21.34 11.45
C ARG A 570 -24.14 22.78 11.87
N ASN A 571 -23.39 23.77 11.36
CA ASN A 571 -23.59 25.19 11.65
C ASN A 571 -23.59 25.52 13.15
N ILE A 572 -22.86 24.76 13.97
CA ILE A 572 -22.69 25.09 15.40
C ILE A 572 -21.93 26.42 15.49
N ASN A 573 -22.38 27.33 16.37
CA ASN A 573 -21.83 28.68 16.55
C ASN A 573 -21.86 29.56 15.28
N ILE A 574 -22.73 29.27 14.30
CA ILE A 574 -22.78 29.99 13.02
C ILE A 574 -22.91 31.50 13.17
N GLU A 575 -23.62 31.98 14.20
CA GLU A 575 -23.76 33.42 14.48
C GLU A 575 -22.41 34.10 14.71
N GLN A 576 -21.48 33.46 15.44
CA GLN A 576 -20.14 34.02 15.65
C GLN A 576 -19.36 34.14 14.35
N PHE A 577 -19.50 33.16 13.44
CA PHE A 577 -18.86 33.19 12.13
C PHE A 577 -19.47 34.23 11.20
N ILE A 578 -20.79 34.46 11.26
CA ILE A 578 -21.47 35.52 10.50
C ILE A 578 -20.98 36.90 10.98
N GLN A 579 -20.91 37.12 12.31
CA GLN A 579 -20.43 38.39 12.86
C GLN A 579 -18.97 38.65 12.53
N ALA A 580 -18.13 37.63 12.63
CA ALA A 580 -16.74 37.68 12.19
C ALA A 580 -16.62 38.04 10.70
N GLU A 581 -17.47 37.49 9.83
CA GLU A 581 -17.48 37.79 8.40
C GLU A 581 -17.91 39.23 8.09
N ILE A 582 -18.89 39.78 8.83
CA ILE A 582 -19.28 41.19 8.73
C ILE A 582 -18.09 42.09 9.09
N LYS A 583 -17.46 41.83 10.24
CA LYS A 583 -16.30 42.59 10.71
C LYS A 583 -15.11 42.46 9.76
N ARG A 584 -14.86 41.28 9.20
CA ARG A 584 -13.84 41.05 8.17
C ARG A 584 -14.07 41.94 6.95
N LYS A 585 -15.31 41.99 6.43
CA LYS A 585 -15.66 42.82 5.28
C LYS A 585 -15.45 44.32 5.55
N GLU A 586 -15.74 44.78 6.77
CA GLU A 586 -15.45 46.16 7.20
C GLU A 586 -13.95 46.45 7.23
N LEU A 587 -13.14 45.53 7.77
CA LEU A 587 -11.67 45.65 7.78
C LEU A 587 -11.06 45.64 6.38
N ILE A 588 -11.62 44.85 5.46
CA ILE A 588 -11.22 44.86 4.04
C ILE A 588 -11.53 46.23 3.41
N LYS A 589 -12.77 46.72 3.57
CA LYS A 589 -13.19 48.03 3.03
C LYS A 589 -12.34 49.17 3.56
N SER A 590 -11.98 49.13 4.84
CA SER A 590 -11.14 50.14 5.49
C SER A 590 -9.63 49.93 5.29
N LYS A 591 -9.21 48.90 4.54
CA LYS A 591 -7.79 48.54 4.32
C LYS A 591 -7.00 48.34 5.62
N LYS A 592 -7.67 47.88 6.68
CA LYS A 592 -7.12 47.62 8.02
C LYS A 592 -6.83 46.15 8.29
N LEU A 593 -7.17 45.25 7.36
CA LEU A 593 -6.69 43.87 7.42
C LEU A 593 -5.14 43.88 7.48
N PRO A 594 -4.50 42.90 8.13
CA PRO A 594 -3.05 42.78 8.07
C PRO A 594 -2.65 42.80 6.60
N LYS A 595 -1.91 43.85 6.18
CA LYS A 595 -1.31 43.84 4.84
C LYS A 595 -0.44 42.60 4.79
N PHE A 596 -0.28 42.01 3.61
CA PHE A 596 0.77 41.02 3.37
C PHE A 596 2.09 41.66 3.80
N ILE A 597 2.52 41.38 5.03
CA ILE A 597 3.75 41.92 5.59
C ILE A 597 4.83 41.28 4.73
N ASN A 598 5.62 42.12 4.04
CA ASN A 598 6.84 41.66 3.42
C ASN A 598 7.66 40.98 4.51
N PRO A 599 7.91 39.66 4.42
CA PRO A 599 8.61 38.97 5.47
C PRO A 599 9.95 39.65 5.73
N HIS A 600 10.38 39.67 6.99
CA HIS A 600 11.73 40.05 7.34
C HIS A 600 12.70 39.25 6.46
N SER A 601 13.74 39.87 5.92
CA SER A 601 14.64 39.24 4.94
C SER A 601 15.30 37.95 5.45
N LYS A 602 15.40 37.82 6.77
CA LYS A 602 15.93 36.65 7.48
C LYS A 602 14.86 35.75 8.11
N ALA A 603 13.59 35.94 7.78
CA ALA A 603 12.51 35.02 8.15
C ALA A 603 12.54 33.80 7.21
N ILE A 604 12.84 32.62 7.76
CA ILE A 604 13.03 31.39 6.99
C ILE A 604 11.87 30.43 7.23
N TYR A 605 11.18 30.07 6.16
CA TYR A 605 10.00 29.20 6.18
C TYR A 605 10.19 27.89 5.41
N THR A 606 11.44 27.56 5.12
CA THR A 606 11.85 26.25 4.63
C THR A 606 12.44 25.47 5.80
N SER A 607 12.08 24.20 5.91
CA SER A 607 12.61 23.29 6.93
C SER A 607 14.14 23.26 6.91
N ARG A 608 14.77 23.37 8.09
CA ARG A 608 16.22 23.37 8.26
C ARG A 608 16.62 22.72 9.58
N LEU A 609 17.88 22.30 9.68
CA LEU A 609 18.44 21.73 10.90
C LEU A 609 18.45 22.79 12.02
N LEU A 610 17.95 22.43 13.20
CA LEU A 610 17.79 23.32 14.36
C LEU A 610 18.75 23.00 15.51
N SER A 611 19.65 22.01 15.35
CA SER A 611 20.58 21.58 16.39
C SER A 611 21.41 22.72 16.99
N PHE A 612 21.90 23.63 16.14
CA PHE A 612 22.64 24.83 16.57
C PHE A 612 21.81 25.71 17.52
N PHE A 613 20.54 25.95 17.19
CA PHE A 613 19.66 26.77 18.01
C PHE A 613 19.33 26.09 19.34
N ILE A 614 19.02 24.79 19.30
CA ILE A 614 18.65 24.01 20.47
C ILE A 614 19.82 23.89 21.45
N SER A 615 21.03 23.61 20.95
CA SER A 615 22.25 23.59 21.78
C SER A 615 22.45 24.90 22.53
N LYS A 616 22.27 26.05 21.85
CA LYS A 616 22.41 27.37 22.45
C LYS A 616 21.31 27.67 23.48
N CYS A 617 20.07 27.24 23.21
CA CYS A 617 18.97 27.33 24.17
C CYS A 617 19.27 26.50 25.42
N SER A 618 19.70 25.24 25.26
CA SER A 618 20.08 24.37 26.37
C SER A 618 21.18 25.00 27.21
N SER A 619 22.25 25.55 26.60
CA SER A 619 23.35 26.19 27.34
C SER A 619 22.89 27.39 28.18
N ILE A 620 21.98 28.21 27.64
CA ILE A 620 21.47 29.42 28.33
C ILE A 620 20.48 29.06 29.43
N TYR A 621 19.68 28.00 29.26
CA TYR A 621 18.79 27.50 30.31
C TYR A 621 19.58 26.83 31.44
N SER A 622 20.64 26.05 31.13
CA SER A 622 21.50 25.45 32.14
C SER A 622 22.37 26.47 32.90
N SER A 623 22.64 27.64 32.32
CA SER A 623 23.44 28.70 32.98
C SER A 623 22.62 29.66 33.86
N LYS A 624 21.30 29.47 33.97
CA LYS A 624 20.40 30.36 34.74
C LYS A 624 19.82 29.72 36.01
N ASP A 625 20.33 28.56 36.43
CA ASP A 625 20.17 28.08 37.80
C ASP A 625 21.28 28.70 38.65
N TYR A 626 20.91 29.48 39.68
CA TYR A 626 21.72 30.32 40.57
C TYR A 626 22.16 31.69 40.02
N ILE A 627 21.36 32.72 40.33
CA ILE A 627 21.72 33.89 41.15
C ILE A 627 20.39 34.57 41.51
N SER A 628 19.83 34.18 42.66
CA SER A 628 18.94 35.06 43.43
C SER A 628 19.85 35.89 44.32
N ASN A 629 20.12 37.14 43.95
CA ASN A 629 20.60 38.11 44.93
C ASN A 629 19.40 38.45 45.82
N GLU A 630 19.32 37.80 46.97
CA GLU A 630 18.56 38.31 48.11
C GLU A 630 19.13 39.69 48.46
N LEU A 631 18.33 40.73 48.24
CA LEU A 631 18.46 41.96 49.00
C LEU A 631 17.48 41.83 50.16
N ASP A 632 18.03 41.49 51.31
CA ASP A 632 17.36 41.58 52.61
C ASP A 632 16.74 42.96 52.77
N PHE A 633 15.41 42.99 52.86
CA PHE A 633 14.69 43.99 53.65
C PHE A 633 13.47 43.30 54.29
N ASP A 634 13.63 42.99 55.57
CA ASP A 634 12.56 42.60 56.47
C ASP A 634 11.47 43.68 56.54
N ILE A 635 10.28 43.40 55.99
CA ILE A 635 9.01 43.97 56.46
C ILE A 635 7.93 42.89 56.39
N ASP A 636 7.46 42.49 57.56
CA ASP A 636 6.35 41.57 57.81
C ASP A 636 4.99 42.27 57.59
N ILE A 637 4.22 41.89 56.55
CA ILE A 637 2.77 42.11 56.48
C ILE A 637 2.07 40.96 55.72
N SER A 638 1.14 40.34 56.43
CA SER A 638 0.18 39.32 56.01
C SER A 638 -0.68 39.64 54.77
N SER A 639 -0.98 38.59 53.99
CA SER A 639 -2.09 38.45 53.02
C SER A 639 -2.05 39.30 51.74
N ARG A 640 -1.74 38.67 50.59
CA ARG A 640 -2.54 38.76 49.34
C ARG A 640 -1.99 37.87 48.22
N THR A 641 -2.93 37.16 47.60
CA THR A 641 -2.91 36.58 46.26
C THR A 641 -2.28 37.50 45.21
N ASN A 642 -1.33 36.98 44.43
CA ASN A 642 -1.33 37.04 42.96
C ASN A 642 -0.08 36.36 42.39
N ALA A 643 -0.29 35.31 41.59
CA ALA A 643 0.73 34.72 40.74
C ALA A 643 1.09 35.71 39.63
N LEU A 644 2.20 36.43 39.80
CA LEU A 644 2.81 37.27 38.78
C LEU A 644 3.89 36.46 38.06
N GLY A 645 3.61 36.10 36.81
CA GLY A 645 4.59 35.52 35.89
C GLY A 645 5.70 36.52 35.58
N ILE A 646 6.95 36.13 35.86
CA ILE A 646 8.13 36.92 35.55
C ILE A 646 8.41 36.83 34.05
N LYS A 647 8.09 37.90 33.31
CA LYS A 647 8.57 38.11 31.93
C LYS A 647 10.06 38.48 31.99
N ARG A 648 10.93 37.73 31.29
CA ARG A 648 12.36 38.06 31.19
C ARG A 648 12.56 39.28 30.28
N LYS A 649 13.29 40.30 30.74
CA LYS A 649 13.83 41.35 29.85
C LYS A 649 15.06 40.80 29.11
N ILE A 650 15.01 40.81 27.78
CA ILE A 650 16.04 40.27 26.87
C ILE A 650 17.16 41.30 26.58
N GLU A 651 17.07 42.51 27.13
CA GLU A 651 17.88 43.66 26.68
C GLU A 651 19.41 43.57 26.94
N ASP A 652 19.92 42.59 27.68
CA ASP A 652 21.35 42.53 28.07
C ASP A 652 22.18 41.38 27.49
N ILE A 653 21.82 40.81 26.32
CA ILE A 653 22.71 39.85 25.63
C ILE A 653 23.52 40.56 24.55
N ASN A 654 24.60 41.23 24.96
CA ASN A 654 25.68 41.64 24.06
C ASN A 654 26.60 40.43 23.80
N ILE A 655 26.57 39.90 22.57
CA ILE A 655 27.55 38.91 22.09
C ILE A 655 28.10 39.43 20.77
N ASP A 656 29.38 39.81 20.77
CA ASP A 656 30.13 40.24 19.59
C ASP A 656 30.23 39.12 18.55
N PHE A 657 30.03 39.50 17.28
CA PHE A 657 30.18 38.61 16.12
C PHE A 657 31.57 38.79 15.51
N HIS A 658 32.38 37.73 15.52
CA HIS A 658 33.47 37.57 14.56
C HIS A 658 33.08 36.54 13.51
N GLU A 659 32.77 37.03 12.30
CA GLU A 659 32.67 36.23 11.09
C GLU A 659 34.08 35.76 10.68
N ASN A 660 34.37 34.47 10.78
CA ASN A 660 35.48 33.88 10.04
C ASN A 660 34.98 33.44 8.66
N SER A 661 35.27 34.28 7.69
CA SER A 661 35.19 33.97 6.26
C SER A 661 36.10 32.79 5.90
N GLY A 662 35.61 31.94 4.99
CA GLY A 662 36.15 30.62 4.74
C GLY A 662 37.60 30.58 4.24
N LYS A 663 38.29 29.51 4.63
CA LYS A 663 39.35 28.87 3.83
C LYS A 663 39.42 27.40 4.22
N SER A 664 39.40 26.57 3.18
CA SER A 664 39.54 25.12 3.23
C SER A 664 40.87 24.72 3.89
N ILE A 665 40.81 23.82 4.88
CA ILE A 665 42.00 23.16 5.43
C ILE A 665 42.01 21.73 4.87
N LYS A 666 42.92 21.50 3.91
CA LYS A 666 43.40 20.16 3.55
C LYS A 666 44.19 19.61 4.75
N ILE A 667 43.80 18.46 5.27
CA ILE A 667 44.62 17.71 6.23
C ILE A 667 45.27 16.54 5.47
N SER A 668 46.56 16.68 5.19
CA SER A 668 47.44 15.58 4.81
C SER A 668 47.98 14.92 6.08
N SER A 669 47.73 13.63 6.27
CA SER A 669 48.32 12.84 7.35
C SER A 669 49.76 12.46 6.99
N SER A 670 50.71 12.91 7.80
CA SER A 670 52.04 12.33 7.87
C SER A 670 52.24 11.84 9.30
N TYR A 671 52.40 10.53 9.47
CA TYR A 671 52.83 9.92 10.72
C TYR A 671 54.10 9.12 10.45
N SER A 672 55.22 9.69 10.87
CA SER A 672 56.49 9.00 11.07
C SER A 672 56.61 8.59 12.54
N ARG A 673 56.79 7.29 12.81
CA ARG A 673 57.47 6.79 14.02
C ARG A 673 58.31 5.55 13.69
N THR A 674 59.60 5.79 13.58
CA THR A 674 60.74 4.90 13.87
C THR A 674 60.53 4.20 15.23
N SER A 675 60.58 2.87 15.33
CA SER A 675 61.73 1.93 15.31
C SER A 675 62.07 1.44 16.72
N LEU A 676 62.09 0.11 16.90
CA LEU A 676 62.90 -0.72 17.82
C LEU A 676 62.52 -2.18 17.47
N THR A 677 63.31 -2.92 16.67
CA THR A 677 64.33 -3.92 17.10
C THR A 677 63.85 -4.74 18.30
N ASP A 678 63.84 -6.08 18.31
CA ASP A 678 64.86 -6.99 17.80
C ASP A 678 64.44 -8.47 18.01
N ARG A 679 65.05 -9.36 17.21
CA ARG A 679 65.43 -10.78 17.47
C ARG A 679 64.52 -11.97 17.11
N LYS A 680 65.08 -12.65 16.09
CA LYS A 680 65.12 -14.08 15.73
C LYS A 680 63.96 -14.69 14.96
#